data_AF-A0A9Q9RBE7-F1
#
_entry.id   AF-A0A9Q9RBE7-F1
#
_cell.length_a   1.000
_cell.length_b   1.000
_cell.length_c   1.000
_cell.angle_alpha   90.00
_cell.angle_beta   90.00
_cell.angle_gamma   90.00
#
_symmetry.space_group_name_H-M   'P 1'
#
loop_
_entity.id
_entity.type
_entity.pdbx_description
1 polymer ?
#
loop_
_entity_poly.entity_id
_entity_poly.type
_entity_poly.pdbx_seq_one_letter_code
_entity_poly.pdbx_strand_id
1 'polypeptide(L)'
;MANAPGRPSKACDSRINFAFQIRCSGERPSCKRCVRLKNTCEYDTNSQSKRLIKRVTTANGTSRSGGSRCLAPVALPAHLNAESVSNHDFFQGIAPSLVNTLVEIYFDNVYQSTLLLHRSTFMQSLANQTVKPHILLSIFAWGANFYRDNSGKATLKEQVLMTKWAKEAGALVFQDVEELSDDNLVTFCNLSLFWHSQGSWKISYLHKGNACQLLHINGTGPKNGSSLEAELRRRRFWACYLFHCFSCEKLFRFEAIADIENLPLPWSEEDFAVGTSSSAVATIANGVGSGSIFSELIRGLNLWSSVVSVVRSEGDLNSRLQEIFRVENNIYSWWSNVPMAFKLDASTISSIPRKDLPKIILTNFAYHQSLCALHSSIVPLFCWSRSDKIYSSARQLSAQVAFDHAVAISSLISAVLTTGYPLSSMPIFVAYAAYSSCAIQIPFLWCSEPSVKERAQSNIDANVKMMQGMSTYWKLASLLQLYVRCLHNVHKRNPPVISGEPKYMDVSALVDFDVDASLAKSTILQFAGMLRSDENGYVKAGDETSDPTTTTAANSGEAFDRAANTTYPNTIIPQTPKQLDAGSIHHLQVSQSERIPWLCEELGIEYDLKQYKRSPLLAPADFKALHPMGAAPVITDGQTTLAESCACIEYISHKYANGSLFLTPDHPTYADFLYWWHYVDGTLQTALGRIMLIRSAKLSDDNPVVQFGKAKYRQALKLLDERVKSNEWLAGEEFTAADIMVVFPLTTMRYFSPYSLEEYPNVLKYLERIARREGFKKTMEKIDNSMELSMGASPPQSPFKL
;
A
#
# COMPACT_ATOMS: atom_id res chain seq x y z
N MET A 1 58.30 23.49 10.60
CA MET A 1 58.26 24.95 10.37
C MET A 1 56.81 25.38 10.15
N ALA A 2 56.47 26.64 10.45
CA ALA A 2 55.24 27.37 10.09
C ALA A 2 53.87 26.63 10.20
N ASN A 3 53.05 27.04 11.18
CA ASN A 3 51.62 26.69 11.20
C ASN A 3 50.85 27.45 10.11
N ALA A 4 49.92 26.79 9.42
CA ALA A 4 48.89 27.47 8.63
C ALA A 4 47.79 28.04 9.56
N PRO A 5 47.21 29.22 9.26
CA PRO A 5 46.29 29.91 10.17
C PRO A 5 44.89 29.28 10.19
N GLY A 6 44.28 29.21 11.38
CA GLY A 6 42.93 28.68 11.59
C GLY A 6 41.81 29.58 11.06
N ARG A 7 40.65 28.97 10.78
CA ARG A 7 39.46 29.61 10.20
C ARG A 7 38.73 30.46 11.27
N PRO A 8 38.53 31.78 11.08
CA PRO A 8 37.81 32.62 12.04
C PRO A 8 36.30 32.34 12.09
N SER A 9 35.66 32.67 13.22
CA SER A 9 34.23 32.41 13.49
C SER A 9 33.26 33.54 13.14
N LYS A 10 33.73 34.64 12.53
CA LYS A 10 32.90 35.80 12.13
C LYS A 10 32.97 36.07 10.62
N ALA A 11 31.85 36.55 10.07
CA ALA A 11 31.75 37.02 8.69
C ALA A 11 32.43 38.40 8.49
N CYS A 12 32.44 38.90 7.25
CA CYS A 12 32.82 40.28 6.93
C CYS A 12 31.58 41.18 6.85
N ASP A 13 31.72 42.43 7.28
CA ASP A 13 30.63 43.44 7.40
C ASP A 13 30.28 44.11 6.06
N SER A 14 30.38 43.35 4.97
CA SER A 14 29.82 43.76 3.68
C SER A 14 28.31 43.90 3.81
N ARG A 15 27.77 45.09 3.52
CA ARG A 15 26.32 45.38 3.55
C ARG A 15 25.49 44.39 2.72
N ILE A 16 26.09 43.79 1.68
CA ILE A 16 25.46 42.77 0.83
C ILE A 16 25.21 41.46 1.59
N ASN A 17 26.13 41.02 2.46
CA ASN A 17 25.95 39.80 3.26
C ASN A 17 24.75 39.94 4.22
N PHE A 18 24.61 41.13 4.83
CA PHE A 18 23.50 41.45 5.73
C PHE A 18 22.16 41.58 4.98
N ALA A 19 22.14 42.32 3.86
CA ALA A 19 20.91 42.58 3.11
C ALA A 19 20.30 41.34 2.43
N PHE A 20 21.13 40.35 2.06
CA PHE A 20 20.69 39.15 1.33
C PHE A 20 20.87 37.83 2.12
N GLN A 21 21.24 37.89 3.41
CA GLN A 21 21.49 36.73 4.29
C GLN A 21 22.52 35.70 3.74
N ILE A 22 23.49 36.14 2.95
CA ILE A 22 24.47 35.25 2.29
C ILE A 22 25.70 35.03 3.19
N ARG A 23 26.11 33.76 3.37
CA ARG A 23 27.28 33.39 4.17
C ARG A 23 28.60 33.83 3.52
N CYS A 24 29.46 34.50 4.29
CA CYS A 24 30.85 34.81 3.92
C CYS A 24 31.75 33.55 4.00
N SER A 25 32.78 33.47 3.14
CA SER A 25 33.75 32.35 3.12
C SER A 25 34.89 32.48 4.15
N GLY A 26 35.04 33.62 4.82
CA GLY A 26 35.94 33.83 5.98
C GLY A 26 37.42 34.04 5.64
N GLU A 27 37.79 34.13 4.36
CA GLU A 27 39.19 34.34 3.95
C GLU A 27 39.62 35.81 4.12
N ARG A 28 40.86 36.03 4.57
CA ARG A 28 41.49 37.37 4.73
C ARG A 28 42.69 37.49 3.77
N PRO A 29 43.03 38.71 3.27
CA PRO A 29 42.43 40.00 3.59
C PRO A 29 41.06 40.24 2.94
N SER A 30 40.65 39.43 1.98
CA SER A 30 39.32 39.53 1.36
C SER A 30 38.74 38.17 1.04
N CYS A 31 37.44 37.99 1.26
CA CYS A 31 36.76 36.74 0.96
C CYS A 31 36.59 36.57 -0.56
N LYS A 32 36.65 35.32 -1.07
CA LYS A 32 36.51 35.05 -2.51
C LYS A 32 35.25 35.65 -3.14
N ARG A 33 34.16 35.80 -2.36
CA ARG A 33 32.89 36.38 -2.85
C ARG A 33 32.99 37.88 -3.08
N CYS A 34 33.60 38.64 -2.17
CA CYS A 34 33.83 40.08 -2.35
C CYS A 34 34.77 40.37 -3.53
N VAL A 35 35.85 39.57 -3.67
CA VAL A 35 36.76 39.65 -4.83
C VAL A 35 36.00 39.42 -6.14
N ARG A 36 35.19 38.34 -6.22
CA ARG A 36 34.39 38.03 -7.43
C ARG A 36 33.35 39.10 -7.76
N LEU A 37 32.86 39.84 -6.77
CA LEU A 37 31.88 40.91 -6.92
C LEU A 37 32.50 42.31 -6.98
N LYS A 38 33.83 42.45 -7.03
CA LYS A 38 34.58 43.72 -7.01
C LYS A 38 34.16 44.68 -5.88
N ASN A 39 33.79 44.14 -4.71
CA ASN A 39 33.31 44.90 -3.55
C ASN A 39 34.35 44.89 -2.42
N THR A 40 34.42 45.97 -1.64
CA THR A 40 35.28 46.08 -0.44
C THR A 40 34.92 45.00 0.59
N CYS A 41 35.94 44.42 1.23
CA CYS A 41 35.78 43.33 2.20
C CYS A 41 36.38 43.72 3.55
N GLU A 42 35.57 44.36 4.38
CA GLU A 42 35.99 44.81 5.71
C GLU A 42 35.71 43.75 6.78
N TYR A 43 36.67 43.55 7.67
CA TYR A 43 36.54 42.73 8.86
C TYR A 43 36.99 43.56 10.06
N ASP A 44 36.20 43.60 11.12
CA ASP A 44 36.62 44.20 12.39
C ASP A 44 37.94 43.57 12.90
N THR A 45 38.82 44.45 13.38
CA THR A 45 40.17 44.16 13.86
C THR A 45 40.32 44.35 15.38
N ASN A 46 39.34 44.96 16.06
CA ASN A 46 39.49 45.43 17.45
C ASN A 46 38.76 44.56 18.49
N SER A 47 39.26 43.35 18.72
CA SER A 47 39.18 42.75 20.06
C SER A 47 40.26 41.68 20.30
N GLN A 48 41.27 42.01 21.10
CA GLN A 48 42.10 41.00 21.79
C GLN A 48 41.84 41.03 23.29
N SER A 49 41.81 39.84 23.89
CA SER A 49 42.18 39.55 25.29
C SER A 49 41.62 40.44 26.41
N LYS A 50 40.65 39.90 27.16
CA LYS A 50 40.63 40.02 28.63
C LYS A 50 40.12 38.73 29.29
N ARG A 51 40.67 38.46 30.47
CA ARG A 51 40.58 37.25 31.31
C ARG A 51 40.54 37.74 32.77
N LEU A 52 40.25 36.87 33.75
CA LEU A 52 40.17 37.18 35.21
C LEU A 52 38.89 37.98 35.60
N ILE A 53 38.32 37.92 36.81
CA ILE A 53 38.60 37.10 38.02
C ILE A 53 37.33 36.86 38.89
N LYS A 54 37.45 36.02 39.93
CA LYS A 54 36.42 35.63 40.91
C LYS A 54 36.79 36.10 42.34
N ARG A 55 35.92 36.84 43.04
CA ARG A 55 35.85 37.11 44.52
C ARG A 55 34.56 37.90 44.80
N VAL A 56 33.67 37.60 45.76
CA VAL A 56 33.78 37.45 47.24
C VAL A 56 34.17 38.79 47.90
N THR A 57 33.36 39.46 48.73
CA THR A 57 31.92 39.36 49.12
C THR A 57 31.38 40.83 49.34
N THR A 58 30.48 41.31 50.23
CA THR A 58 29.75 40.81 51.43
C THR A 58 28.60 41.78 51.84
N ALA A 59 27.62 41.28 52.60
CA ALA A 59 26.72 41.98 53.54
C ALA A 59 25.48 42.81 53.07
N ASN A 60 24.46 42.72 53.93
CA ASN A 60 23.15 43.39 54.10
C ASN A 60 22.98 44.83 53.52
N GLY A 61 21.78 45.31 53.17
CA GLY A 61 20.43 44.69 53.19
C GLY A 61 19.35 45.59 53.83
N THR A 62 18.13 45.64 53.26
CA THR A 62 16.90 46.19 53.90
C THR A 62 15.65 45.75 53.14
N SER A 63 14.48 45.80 53.78
CA SER A 63 13.24 45.15 53.32
C SER A 63 12.08 46.11 53.05
N ARG A 64 11.15 45.68 52.18
CA ARG A 64 9.70 45.94 52.31
C ARG A 64 8.89 44.80 51.65
N SER A 65 7.62 44.69 52.01
CA SER A 65 6.86 43.43 51.97
C SER A 65 5.49 43.53 51.28
N GLY A 66 4.94 42.38 50.88
CA GLY A 66 3.51 42.20 50.61
C GLY A 66 3.17 41.37 49.38
N GLY A 67 2.17 40.47 49.49
CA GLY A 67 1.52 39.80 48.36
C GLY A 67 1.79 38.29 48.23
N SER A 68 1.06 37.46 48.99
CA SER A 68 1.06 36.00 48.82
C SER A 68 -0.16 35.53 48.03
N ARG A 69 0.03 34.53 47.15
CA ARG A 69 -1.00 33.54 46.77
C ARG A 69 -0.32 32.24 46.33
N CYS A 70 -0.58 31.16 47.06
CA CYS A 70 -0.08 29.82 46.73
C CYS A 70 -1.07 29.07 45.82
N LEU A 71 -0.53 28.23 44.94
CA LEU A 71 -1.15 26.98 44.51
C LEU A 71 -0.11 25.86 44.71
N ALA A 72 -0.54 24.71 45.18
CA ALA A 72 0.34 23.62 45.60
C ALA A 72 0.73 22.70 44.43
N PRO A 73 1.92 22.06 44.47
CA PRO A 73 2.29 21.05 43.48
C PRO A 73 1.47 19.76 43.70
N VAL A 74 1.00 19.16 42.60
CA VAL A 74 0.44 17.81 42.61
C VAL A 74 1.59 16.81 42.63
N ALA A 75 1.55 15.85 43.57
CA ALA A 75 2.59 14.84 43.70
C ALA A 75 2.49 13.76 42.61
N LEU A 76 3.64 13.27 42.12
CA LEU A 76 3.68 12.05 41.31
C LEU A 76 3.41 10.82 42.18
N PRO A 77 2.62 9.84 41.71
CA PRO A 77 2.63 8.49 42.26
C PRO A 77 3.98 7.83 41.95
N ALA A 78 4.73 7.44 42.98
CA ALA A 78 6.00 6.74 42.81
C ALA A 78 5.77 5.23 42.67
N HIS A 79 5.60 4.74 41.44
CA HIS A 79 5.73 3.31 41.12
C HIS A 79 6.22 3.10 39.69
N LEU A 80 7.46 2.62 39.57
CA LEU A 80 7.86 1.43 38.80
C LEU A 80 9.40 1.36 38.78
N ASN A 81 9.97 0.47 39.59
CA ASN A 81 11.35 0.04 39.35
C ASN A 81 11.36 -0.78 38.06
N ALA A 82 12.21 -0.41 37.10
CA ALA A 82 12.46 -1.23 35.92
C ALA A 82 13.36 -2.41 36.30
N GLU A 83 12.77 -3.45 36.91
CA GLU A 83 13.43 -4.75 36.99
C GLU A 83 13.60 -5.29 35.56
N SER A 84 14.79 -5.83 35.26
CA SER A 84 15.14 -6.26 33.91
C SER A 84 14.39 -7.55 33.56
N VAL A 85 13.20 -7.40 32.96
CA VAL A 85 12.37 -8.53 32.50
C VAL A 85 13.20 -9.46 31.62
N SER A 86 13.27 -10.72 32.02
CA SER A 86 14.02 -11.72 31.27
C SER A 86 13.36 -12.00 29.92
N ASN A 87 14.14 -12.37 28.90
CA ASN A 87 13.58 -12.81 27.61
C ASN A 87 12.60 -14.01 27.78
N HIS A 88 12.66 -14.72 28.91
CA HIS A 88 11.80 -15.85 29.22
C HIS A 88 10.31 -15.48 29.41
N ASP A 89 10.01 -14.23 29.81
CA ASP A 89 8.65 -13.77 30.07
C ASP A 89 7.96 -13.19 28.83
N PHE A 90 8.72 -12.54 27.94
CA PHE A 90 8.16 -11.93 26.72
C PHE A 90 7.63 -12.95 25.70
N PHE A 91 8.05 -14.22 25.82
CA PHE A 91 7.67 -15.31 24.90
C PHE A 91 6.81 -16.40 25.55
N GLN A 92 6.22 -16.15 26.73
CA GLN A 92 5.25 -17.07 27.32
C GLN A 92 4.11 -17.37 26.33
N GLY A 93 4.03 -18.63 25.88
CA GLY A 93 3.04 -19.11 24.90
C GLY A 93 3.55 -19.36 23.48
N ILE A 94 4.79 -18.99 23.13
CA ILE A 94 5.41 -19.35 21.83
C ILE A 94 6.27 -20.61 22.00
N ALA A 95 6.01 -21.65 21.20
CA ALA A 95 6.80 -22.88 21.23
C ALA A 95 8.24 -22.64 20.75
N PRO A 96 9.30 -23.11 21.45
CA PRO A 96 10.69 -22.90 21.04
C PRO A 96 11.06 -23.45 19.65
N SER A 97 10.36 -24.50 19.19
CA SER A 97 10.49 -25.00 17.81
C SER A 97 10.01 -23.97 16.77
N LEU A 98 8.91 -23.27 17.06
CA LEU A 98 8.36 -22.23 16.18
C LEU A 98 9.27 -21.00 16.14
N VAL A 99 9.90 -20.63 17.27
CA VAL A 99 10.91 -19.54 17.33
C VAL A 99 12.01 -19.75 16.28
N ASN A 100 12.65 -20.93 16.29
CA ASN A 100 13.70 -21.24 15.31
C ASN A 100 13.15 -21.28 13.88
N THR A 101 11.98 -21.88 13.67
CA THR A 101 11.33 -21.97 12.35
C THR A 101 11.08 -20.57 11.76
N LEU A 102 10.59 -19.61 12.56
CA LEU A 102 10.34 -18.24 12.11
C LEU A 102 11.63 -17.47 11.77
N VAL A 103 12.72 -17.72 12.52
CA VAL A 103 14.03 -17.09 12.28
C VAL A 103 14.67 -17.62 11.00
N GLU A 104 14.65 -18.92 10.74
CA GLU A 104 15.21 -19.49 9.51
C GLU A 104 14.39 -19.06 8.28
N ILE A 105 13.05 -19.06 8.38
CA ILE A 105 12.16 -18.52 7.34
C ILE A 105 12.47 -17.05 7.04
N TYR A 106 12.75 -16.23 8.05
CA TYR A 106 13.18 -14.84 7.85
C TYR A 106 14.51 -14.75 7.07
N PHE A 107 15.52 -15.55 7.42
CA PHE A 107 16.80 -15.52 6.70
C PHE A 107 16.67 -15.97 5.24
N ASP A 108 15.85 -16.98 4.96
CA ASP A 108 15.69 -17.56 3.63
C ASP A 108 14.69 -16.80 2.72
N ASN A 109 13.85 -15.90 3.27
CA ASN A 109 12.85 -15.14 2.50
C ASN A 109 13.06 -13.61 2.51
N VAL A 110 13.59 -13.01 3.58
CA VAL A 110 13.87 -11.56 3.58
C VAL A 110 15.21 -11.31 2.90
N TYR A 111 15.19 -10.83 1.65
CA TYR A 111 16.41 -10.60 0.86
C TYR A 111 17.44 -9.64 1.50
N GLN A 112 17.01 -8.77 2.43
CA GLN A 112 17.88 -7.88 3.22
C GLN A 112 18.37 -8.50 4.55
N SER A 113 17.98 -9.72 4.92
CA SER A 113 18.33 -10.35 6.22
C SER A 113 19.83 -10.31 6.47
N THR A 114 20.62 -10.75 5.48
CA THR A 114 22.09 -10.76 5.48
C THR A 114 22.74 -9.39 5.25
N LEU A 115 21.97 -8.30 5.21
CA LEU A 115 22.49 -6.93 5.34
C LEU A 115 22.32 -6.37 6.76
N LEU A 116 21.33 -6.83 7.52
CA LEU A 116 21.04 -6.34 8.86
C LEU A 116 21.70 -7.20 9.95
N LEU A 117 21.81 -8.51 9.70
CA LEU A 117 22.23 -9.54 10.65
C LEU A 117 23.16 -10.56 9.98
N HIS A 118 24.06 -11.13 10.78
CA HIS A 118 24.89 -12.28 10.40
C HIS A 118 24.29 -13.55 11.02
N ARG A 119 23.93 -14.54 10.19
CA ARG A 119 23.12 -15.72 10.60
C ARG A 119 23.74 -16.46 11.77
N SER A 120 25.02 -16.81 11.68
CA SER A 120 25.70 -17.65 12.68
C SER A 120 25.79 -17.01 14.07
N THR A 121 26.15 -15.72 14.14
CA THR A 121 26.20 -15.00 15.43
C THR A 121 24.81 -14.65 15.95
N PHE A 122 23.83 -14.38 15.07
CA PHE A 122 22.45 -14.19 15.51
C PHE A 122 21.86 -15.46 16.14
N MET A 123 22.07 -16.63 15.53
CA MET A 123 21.62 -17.92 16.10
C MET A 123 22.33 -18.24 17.42
N GLN A 124 23.61 -17.86 17.57
CA GLN A 124 24.31 -17.96 18.86
C GLN A 124 23.70 -17.02 19.92
N SER A 125 23.39 -15.77 19.58
CA SER A 125 22.70 -14.83 20.49
C SER A 125 21.28 -15.30 20.84
N LEU A 126 20.59 -15.95 19.91
CA LEU A 126 19.26 -16.53 20.14
C LEU A 126 19.33 -17.70 21.13
N ALA A 127 20.28 -18.62 20.95
CA ALA A 127 20.53 -19.73 21.87
C ALA A 127 20.96 -19.24 23.27
N ASN A 128 21.78 -18.18 23.33
CA ASN A 128 22.19 -17.53 24.58
C ASN A 128 21.11 -16.60 25.18
N GLN A 129 19.94 -16.46 24.54
CA GLN A 129 18.83 -15.58 24.95
C GLN A 129 19.22 -14.09 25.09
N THR A 130 20.21 -13.59 24.33
CA THR A 130 20.71 -12.20 24.42
C THR A 130 20.15 -11.23 23.36
N VAL A 131 19.29 -11.69 22.45
CA VAL A 131 18.65 -10.84 21.42
C VAL A 131 17.63 -9.88 22.07
N LYS A 132 17.65 -8.58 21.75
CA LYS A 132 16.62 -7.63 22.20
C LYS A 132 15.23 -8.04 21.70
N PRO A 133 14.16 -8.00 22.53
CA PRO A 133 12.82 -8.44 22.15
C PRO A 133 12.28 -7.82 20.85
N HIS A 134 12.53 -6.52 20.63
CA HIS A 134 12.02 -5.80 19.44
C HIS A 134 12.66 -6.29 18.13
N ILE A 135 13.92 -6.73 18.13
CA ILE A 135 14.52 -7.38 16.96
C ILE A 135 13.77 -8.69 16.68
N LEU A 136 13.65 -9.54 17.70
CA LEU A 136 13.10 -10.89 17.54
C LEU A 136 11.61 -10.86 17.12
N LEU A 137 10.83 -9.91 17.65
CA LEU A 137 9.45 -9.65 17.22
C LEU A 137 9.35 -9.11 15.78
N SER A 138 10.30 -8.26 15.35
CA SER A 138 10.36 -7.80 13.94
C SER A 138 10.71 -8.93 12.97
N ILE A 139 11.48 -9.92 13.42
CA ILE A 139 11.80 -11.15 12.69
C ILE A 139 10.58 -12.09 12.67
N PHE A 140 9.89 -12.30 13.79
CA PHE A 140 8.68 -13.11 13.86
C PHE A 140 7.55 -12.54 12.99
N ALA A 141 7.41 -11.21 12.90
CA ALA A 141 6.46 -10.57 12.00
C ALA A 141 6.69 -10.98 10.53
N TRP A 142 7.95 -10.96 10.08
CA TRP A 142 8.34 -11.45 8.76
C TRP A 142 8.17 -12.95 8.62
N GLY A 143 8.63 -13.73 9.60
CA GLY A 143 8.48 -15.18 9.64
C GLY A 143 7.02 -15.59 9.43
N ALA A 144 6.06 -14.95 10.13
CA ALA A 144 4.64 -15.24 10.01
C ALA A 144 3.99 -14.83 8.68
N ASN A 145 4.53 -13.84 7.96
CA ASN A 145 4.06 -13.49 6.61
C ASN A 145 4.32 -14.65 5.62
N PHE A 146 5.48 -15.30 5.76
CA PHE A 146 5.93 -16.41 4.91
C PHE A 146 5.56 -17.80 5.43
N TYR A 147 5.38 -17.96 6.75
CA TYR A 147 5.09 -19.22 7.41
C TYR A 147 3.87 -19.92 6.81
N ARG A 148 4.01 -21.22 6.57
CA ARG A 148 2.92 -22.13 6.27
C ARG A 148 3.03 -23.32 7.22
N ASP A 149 1.89 -23.81 7.71
CA ASP A 149 1.86 -24.99 8.58
C ASP A 149 1.99 -26.30 7.77
N ASN A 150 1.91 -27.44 8.47
CA ASN A 150 2.00 -28.78 7.87
C ASN A 150 0.86 -29.08 6.86
N SER A 151 -0.20 -28.27 6.81
CA SER A 151 -1.29 -28.35 5.83
C SER A 151 -1.17 -27.32 4.69
N GLY A 152 -0.12 -26.50 4.71
CA GLY A 152 0.11 -25.42 3.74
C GLY A 152 -0.66 -24.13 4.05
N LYS A 153 -1.37 -24.03 5.19
CA LYS A 153 -2.16 -22.84 5.57
C LYS A 153 -1.29 -21.76 6.20
N ALA A 154 -1.70 -20.50 6.04
CA ALA A 154 -0.97 -19.32 6.52
C ALA A 154 -1.42 -18.93 7.94
N THR A 155 -1.55 -19.90 8.84
CA THR A 155 -2.26 -19.76 10.12
C THR A 155 -1.82 -18.58 10.99
N LEU A 156 -0.52 -18.27 11.05
CA LEU A 156 -0.02 -17.10 11.81
C LEU A 156 -0.36 -15.75 11.17
N LYS A 157 -0.58 -15.71 9.84
CA LYS A 157 -1.06 -14.55 9.08
C LYS A 157 -2.57 -14.42 9.18
N GLU A 158 -3.30 -15.53 9.10
CA GLU A 158 -4.75 -15.63 9.33
C GLU A 158 -5.13 -15.18 10.75
N GLN A 159 -4.34 -15.56 11.76
CA GLN A 159 -4.48 -15.11 13.16
C GLN A 159 -3.95 -13.69 13.43
N VAL A 160 -3.54 -12.94 12.39
CA VAL A 160 -3.07 -11.54 12.47
C VAL A 160 -1.80 -11.36 13.35
N LEU A 161 -1.12 -12.46 13.73
CA LEU A 161 0.03 -12.43 14.63
C LEU A 161 1.22 -11.66 14.05
N MET A 162 1.44 -11.74 12.73
CA MET A 162 2.47 -10.94 12.05
C MET A 162 2.31 -9.44 12.33
N THR A 163 1.08 -8.93 12.31
CA THR A 163 0.76 -7.51 12.49
C THR A 163 0.78 -7.13 13.97
N LYS A 164 0.44 -8.07 14.88
CA LYS A 164 0.60 -7.89 16.32
C LYS A 164 2.07 -7.74 16.69
N TRP A 165 2.93 -8.68 16.27
CA TRP A 165 4.37 -8.65 16.55
C TRP A 165 5.08 -7.44 15.91
N ALA A 166 4.67 -7.01 14.71
CA ALA A 166 5.20 -5.78 14.10
C ALA A 166 4.82 -4.50 14.88
N LYS A 167 3.61 -4.43 15.45
CA LYS A 167 3.20 -3.32 16.32
C LYS A 167 3.97 -3.32 17.64
N GLU A 168 4.13 -4.50 18.25
CA GLU A 168 4.85 -4.66 19.51
C GLU A 168 6.34 -4.30 19.36
N ALA A 169 7.02 -4.82 18.33
CA ALA A 169 8.37 -4.42 17.97
C ALA A 169 8.49 -2.91 17.73
N GLY A 170 7.46 -2.30 17.11
CA GLY A 170 7.37 -0.86 16.90
C GLY A 170 7.26 -0.06 18.21
N ALA A 171 6.42 -0.50 19.15
CA ALA A 171 6.29 0.16 20.45
C ALA A 171 7.58 0.08 21.26
N LEU A 172 8.19 -1.11 21.34
CA LEU A 172 9.43 -1.36 22.07
C LEU A 172 10.62 -0.59 21.49
N VAL A 173 10.80 -0.55 20.16
CA VAL A 173 11.92 0.20 19.56
C VAL A 173 11.77 1.73 19.70
N PHE A 174 10.55 2.24 19.89
CA PHE A 174 10.32 3.64 20.25
C PHE A 174 10.51 3.93 21.75
N GLN A 175 10.43 2.93 22.64
CA GLN A 175 10.83 3.05 24.05
C GLN A 175 12.36 3.00 24.20
N ASP A 176 13.01 2.10 23.47
CA ASP A 176 14.47 1.91 23.44
C ASP A 176 15.20 2.91 22.50
N VAL A 177 14.51 3.96 22.00
CA VAL A 177 15.06 4.83 20.94
C VAL A 177 16.20 5.74 21.42
N GLU A 178 16.20 6.12 22.71
CA GLU A 178 17.22 7.01 23.29
C GLU A 178 18.56 6.30 23.55
N GLU A 179 18.60 4.97 23.53
CA GLU A 179 19.84 4.17 23.56
C GLU A 179 20.67 4.32 22.27
N LEU A 180 20.04 4.80 21.18
CA LEU A 180 20.68 5.05 19.88
C LEU A 180 21.47 3.83 19.35
N SER A 181 21.01 2.60 19.61
CA SER A 181 21.78 1.39 19.34
C SER A 181 21.60 0.86 17.91
N ASP A 182 22.61 0.12 17.43
CA ASP A 182 22.56 -0.60 16.15
C ASP A 182 21.38 -1.60 16.08
N ASP A 183 20.86 -2.06 17.22
CA ASP A 183 19.70 -2.96 17.32
C ASP A 183 18.39 -2.23 17.00
N ASN A 184 18.28 -0.95 17.36
CA ASN A 184 17.17 -0.10 16.94
C ASN A 184 17.18 0.05 15.41
N LEU A 185 18.38 0.22 14.81
CA LEU A 185 18.55 0.35 13.36
C LEU A 185 18.08 -0.90 12.60
N VAL A 186 18.50 -2.10 13.04
CA VAL A 186 18.02 -3.38 12.50
C VAL A 186 16.49 -3.45 12.53
N THR A 187 15.89 -3.03 13.65
CA THR A 187 14.44 -3.12 13.87
C THR A 187 13.67 -2.12 13.03
N PHE A 188 14.13 -0.87 12.95
CA PHE A 188 13.53 0.14 12.07
C PHE A 188 13.63 -0.27 10.58
N CYS A 189 14.72 -0.91 10.15
CA CYS A 189 14.83 -1.47 8.79
C CYS A 189 13.88 -2.64 8.55
N ASN A 190 13.79 -3.61 9.47
CA ASN A 190 12.86 -4.73 9.37
C ASN A 190 11.39 -4.24 9.30
N LEU A 191 11.00 -3.31 10.17
CA LEU A 191 9.65 -2.75 10.21
C LEU A 191 9.35 -1.84 9.01
N SER A 192 10.34 -1.07 8.52
CA SER A 192 10.24 -0.31 7.27
C SER A 192 9.81 -1.22 6.12
N LEU A 193 10.52 -2.33 5.89
CA LEU A 193 10.19 -3.27 4.81
C LEU A 193 8.91 -4.07 5.10
N PHE A 194 8.65 -4.45 6.36
CA PHE A 194 7.44 -5.19 6.74
C PHE A 194 6.18 -4.37 6.46
N TRP A 195 6.10 -3.15 6.97
CA TRP A 195 4.95 -2.28 6.73
C TRP A 195 4.81 -1.88 5.27
N HIS A 196 5.89 -1.91 4.47
CA HIS A 196 5.82 -1.81 3.01
C HIS A 196 5.14 -3.06 2.41
N SER A 197 5.57 -4.26 2.80
CA SER A 197 4.95 -5.50 2.32
C SER A 197 3.46 -5.60 2.65
N GLN A 198 3.02 -5.06 3.80
CA GLN A 198 1.62 -5.03 4.23
C GLN A 198 0.85 -3.76 3.81
N GLY A 199 1.41 -2.89 2.95
CA GLY A 199 0.71 -1.72 2.40
C GLY A 199 0.47 -0.55 3.36
N SER A 200 1.09 -0.57 4.54
CA SER A 200 1.02 0.52 5.52
C SER A 200 2.09 1.57 5.22
N TRP A 201 2.01 2.18 4.03
CA TRP A 201 3.08 3.02 3.45
C TRP A 201 3.57 4.13 4.39
N LYS A 202 2.65 4.79 5.11
CA LYS A 202 2.98 5.86 6.08
C LYS A 202 3.78 5.35 7.28
N ILE A 203 3.49 4.13 7.75
CA ILE A 203 4.18 3.49 8.89
C ILE A 203 5.55 2.95 8.45
N SER A 204 5.61 2.33 7.27
CA SER A 204 6.87 1.98 6.59
C SER A 204 7.80 3.18 6.48
N TYR A 205 7.27 4.29 5.97
CA TYR A 205 8.00 5.53 5.79
C TYR A 205 8.47 6.16 7.12
N LEU A 206 7.66 6.08 8.18
CA LEU A 206 8.05 6.51 9.53
C LEU A 206 9.25 5.72 10.07
N HIS A 207 9.21 4.38 10.03
CA HIS A 207 10.34 3.56 10.52
C HIS A 207 11.59 3.75 9.65
N LYS A 208 11.44 3.84 8.33
CA LYS A 208 12.52 4.22 7.39
C LYS A 208 13.17 5.54 7.79
N GLY A 209 12.39 6.57 8.08
CA GLY A 209 12.90 7.86 8.51
C GLY A 209 13.71 7.78 9.80
N ASN A 210 13.22 7.03 10.79
CA ASN A 210 13.94 6.80 12.05
C ASN A 210 15.26 6.04 11.83
N ALA A 211 15.28 5.00 10.98
CA ALA A 211 16.53 4.33 10.59
C ALA A 211 17.54 5.30 9.98
N CYS A 212 17.12 6.16 9.05
CA CYS A 212 18.00 7.15 8.41
C CYS A 212 18.52 8.21 9.39
N GLN A 213 17.70 8.68 10.34
CA GLN A 213 18.14 9.64 11.36
C GLN A 213 19.10 9.00 12.36
N LEU A 214 18.80 7.78 12.85
CA LEU A 214 19.65 7.03 13.77
C LEU A 214 21.04 6.77 13.17
N LEU A 215 21.11 6.32 11.91
CA LEU A 215 22.36 6.13 11.18
C LEU A 215 23.20 7.41 11.09
N HIS A 216 22.54 8.57 10.91
CA HIS A 216 23.17 9.88 10.88
C HIS A 216 23.68 10.32 12.26
N ILE A 217 22.87 10.16 13.30
CA ILE A 217 23.21 10.47 14.71
C ILE A 217 24.40 9.63 15.17
N ASN A 218 24.42 8.33 14.85
CA ASN A 218 25.49 7.41 15.21
C ASN A 218 26.82 7.67 14.47
N GLY A 219 26.85 8.60 13.51
CA GLY A 219 28.08 9.06 12.87
C GLY A 219 28.77 7.98 12.03
N THR A 220 28.00 7.21 11.27
CA THR A 220 28.49 6.03 10.54
C THR A 220 28.29 6.10 9.03
N GLY A 221 29.22 6.78 8.34
CA GLY A 221 29.72 6.19 7.10
C GLY A 221 30.52 4.92 7.46
N PRO A 222 30.48 3.84 6.66
CA PRO A 222 31.19 2.63 6.98
C PRO A 222 32.71 2.86 6.99
N LYS A 223 33.35 2.45 8.08
CA LYS A 223 34.78 2.64 8.29
C LYS A 223 35.56 1.47 7.68
N ASN A 224 36.75 1.77 7.17
CA ASN A 224 37.70 0.72 6.76
C ASN A 224 38.10 -0.10 7.99
N GLY A 225 37.70 -1.37 8.01
CA GLY A 225 37.91 -2.29 9.11
C GLY A 225 37.68 -3.73 8.67
N SER A 226 38.50 -4.64 9.20
CA SER A 226 38.53 -6.07 8.84
C SER A 226 37.77 -6.99 9.81
N SER A 227 37.06 -6.43 10.79
CA SER A 227 36.24 -7.20 11.74
C SER A 227 34.79 -7.34 11.27
N LEU A 228 34.16 -8.47 11.61
CA LEU A 228 32.74 -8.73 11.35
C LEU A 228 31.82 -7.61 11.88
N GLU A 229 32.17 -6.98 12.99
CA GLU A 229 31.43 -5.83 13.55
C GLU A 229 31.51 -4.58 12.65
N ALA A 230 32.66 -4.32 12.02
CA ALA A 230 32.79 -3.24 11.04
C ALA A 230 32.04 -3.55 9.74
N GLU A 231 31.98 -4.82 9.32
CA GLU A 231 31.20 -5.29 8.17
C GLU A 231 29.69 -5.24 8.46
N LEU A 232 29.23 -5.59 9.67
CA LEU A 232 27.82 -5.48 10.08
C LEU A 232 27.33 -4.03 10.01
N ARG A 233 28.08 -3.09 10.60
CA ARG A 233 27.79 -1.64 10.49
C ARG A 233 27.77 -1.17 9.04
N ARG A 234 28.67 -1.69 8.20
CA ARG A 234 28.70 -1.39 6.77
C ARG A 234 27.49 -1.91 6.02
N ARG A 235 27.10 -3.15 6.24
CA ARG A 235 25.92 -3.75 5.63
C ARG A 235 24.62 -3.09 6.09
N ARG A 236 24.52 -2.69 7.37
CA ARG A 236 23.40 -1.89 7.93
C ARG A 236 23.30 -0.49 7.31
N PHE A 237 24.42 0.21 7.13
CA PHE A 237 24.47 1.48 6.40
C PHE A 237 23.92 1.30 4.97
N TRP A 238 24.41 0.31 4.23
CA TRP A 238 23.98 0.09 2.85
C TRP A 238 22.52 -0.39 2.75
N ALA A 239 21.99 -1.15 3.72
CA ALA A 239 20.55 -1.46 3.79
C ALA A 239 19.70 -0.18 3.85
N CYS A 240 20.05 0.76 4.73
CA CYS A 240 19.39 2.05 4.85
C CYS A 240 19.46 2.87 3.55
N TYR A 241 20.63 2.87 2.89
CA TYR A 241 20.82 3.54 1.61
C TYR A 241 19.97 2.91 0.49
N LEU A 242 19.84 1.58 0.44
CA LEU A 242 18.99 0.90 -0.54
C LEU A 242 17.50 1.31 -0.41
N PHE A 243 16.98 1.54 0.81
CA PHE A 243 15.63 2.11 0.98
C PHE A 243 15.48 3.54 0.42
N HIS A 244 16.55 4.32 0.37
CA HIS A 244 16.55 5.63 -0.29
C HIS A 244 16.57 5.48 -1.82
N CYS A 245 17.42 4.58 -2.36
CA CYS A 245 17.47 4.28 -3.79
C CYS A 245 16.13 3.79 -4.35
N PHE A 246 15.46 2.83 -3.70
CA PHE A 246 14.19 2.31 -4.22
C PHE A 246 13.11 3.39 -4.35
N SER A 247 12.97 4.27 -3.36
CA SER A 247 11.93 5.30 -3.37
C SER A 247 12.31 6.59 -4.11
N CYS A 248 13.62 6.88 -4.21
CA CYS A 248 14.17 8.15 -4.70
C CYS A 248 13.54 9.38 -3.99
N GLU A 249 13.57 9.40 -2.65
CA GLU A 249 12.91 10.45 -1.85
C GLU A 249 13.91 11.36 -1.14
N LYS A 250 13.85 12.66 -1.41
CA LYS A 250 14.78 13.69 -0.88
C LYS A 250 14.56 14.10 0.58
N LEU A 251 13.66 13.44 1.32
CA LEU A 251 13.20 13.91 2.63
C LEU A 251 14.24 13.81 3.77
N PHE A 252 15.30 13.02 3.60
CA PHE A 252 16.39 12.90 4.58
C PHE A 252 17.75 13.13 3.89
N ARG A 253 18.63 13.89 4.56
CA ARG A 253 19.87 14.43 3.98
C ARG A 253 21.00 13.39 3.89
N PHE A 254 20.80 12.36 3.07
CA PHE A 254 21.92 11.60 2.50
C PHE A 254 22.82 12.50 1.63
N GLU A 255 22.27 13.59 1.05
CA GLU A 255 23.01 14.68 0.41
C GLU A 255 24.08 15.35 1.32
N ALA A 256 24.08 15.10 2.64
CA ALA A 256 25.10 15.59 3.57
C ALA A 256 26.25 14.59 3.83
N ILE A 257 26.18 13.36 3.30
CA ILE A 257 27.29 12.40 3.37
C ILE A 257 28.25 12.68 2.21
N ALA A 258 29.23 13.54 2.48
CA ALA A 258 30.35 13.74 1.56
C ALA A 258 31.06 12.41 1.27
N ASP A 259 31.60 12.28 0.06
CA ASP A 259 32.40 11.14 -0.39
C ASP A 259 31.69 9.76 -0.31
N ILE A 260 30.36 9.71 -0.47
CA ILE A 260 29.58 8.46 -0.46
C ILE A 260 30.13 7.41 -1.45
N GLU A 261 30.70 7.84 -2.57
CA GLU A 261 31.28 6.97 -3.58
C GLU A 261 32.59 6.31 -3.15
N ASN A 262 33.28 6.88 -2.15
CA ASN A 262 34.53 6.38 -1.58
C ASN A 262 34.31 5.50 -0.34
N LEU A 263 33.05 5.30 0.08
CA LEU A 263 32.72 4.44 1.19
C LEU A 263 32.91 2.96 0.83
N PRO A 264 33.48 2.14 1.72
CA PRO A 264 33.67 0.71 1.47
C PRO A 264 32.34 -0.01 1.26
N LEU A 265 32.30 -0.86 0.23
CA LEU A 265 31.19 -1.75 -0.10
C LEU A 265 31.27 -3.08 0.69
N PRO A 266 30.17 -3.87 0.77
CA PRO A 266 30.17 -5.16 1.47
C PRO A 266 31.21 -6.16 0.94
N TRP A 267 31.68 -7.03 1.84
CA TRP A 267 32.43 -8.25 1.47
C TRP A 267 31.54 -9.23 0.71
N SER A 268 32.14 -10.25 0.07
CA SER A 268 31.39 -11.35 -0.55
C SER A 268 30.46 -12.06 0.44
N GLU A 269 29.48 -12.78 -0.10
CA GLU A 269 28.52 -13.53 0.72
C GLU A 269 29.20 -14.72 1.43
N GLU A 270 30.31 -15.23 0.88
CA GLU A 270 31.21 -16.21 1.48
C GLU A 270 32.03 -15.59 2.62
N ASP A 271 32.77 -14.51 2.36
CA ASP A 271 33.62 -13.82 3.35
C ASP A 271 32.78 -13.37 4.56
N PHE A 272 31.57 -12.86 4.33
CA PHE A 272 30.65 -12.46 5.39
C PHE A 272 30.10 -13.65 6.19
N ALA A 273 29.87 -14.81 5.57
CA ALA A 273 29.40 -16.01 6.26
C ALA A 273 30.50 -16.71 7.09
N VAL A 274 31.77 -16.53 6.71
CA VAL A 274 32.95 -16.94 7.52
C VAL A 274 33.27 -15.89 8.60
N GLY A 275 32.93 -14.63 8.36
CA GLY A 275 33.16 -13.50 9.28
C GLY A 275 34.50 -12.80 9.11
N THR A 276 35.23 -13.08 8.02
CA THR A 276 36.56 -12.53 7.71
C THR A 276 36.72 -12.36 6.20
N SER A 277 37.34 -11.27 5.76
CA SER A 277 37.68 -11.05 4.35
C SER A 277 39.17 -10.78 4.14
N SER A 278 39.72 -11.34 3.06
CA SER A 278 41.04 -10.99 2.50
C SER A 278 40.93 -10.12 1.23
N SER A 279 39.72 -9.75 0.84
CA SER A 279 39.43 -9.02 -0.40
C SER A 279 39.86 -7.54 -0.31
N ALA A 280 40.26 -6.97 -1.44
CA ALA A 280 40.56 -5.54 -1.53
C ALA A 280 39.30 -4.68 -1.27
N VAL A 281 39.48 -3.48 -0.71
CA VAL A 281 38.37 -2.58 -0.40
C VAL A 281 37.76 -2.02 -1.68
N ALA A 282 36.62 -2.58 -2.10
CA ALA A 282 35.79 -2.02 -3.15
C ALA A 282 35.06 -0.76 -2.66
N THR A 283 34.98 0.24 -3.52
CA THR A 283 34.13 1.44 -3.36
C THR A 283 33.35 1.67 -4.65
N ILE A 284 32.35 2.55 -4.65
CA ILE A 284 31.64 2.89 -5.90
C ILE A 284 32.63 3.52 -6.89
N ALA A 285 33.43 4.49 -6.44
CA ALA A 285 34.36 5.26 -7.27
C ALA A 285 35.54 4.44 -7.83
N ASN A 286 36.05 3.43 -7.10
CA ASN A 286 37.30 2.75 -7.51
C ASN A 286 37.11 1.61 -8.53
N GLY A 287 35.87 1.24 -8.86
CA GLY A 287 35.56 0.19 -9.85
C GLY A 287 36.00 -1.25 -9.47
N VAL A 288 36.59 -1.46 -8.30
CA VAL A 288 37.08 -2.78 -7.87
C VAL A 288 35.90 -3.68 -7.50
N GLY A 289 35.83 -4.89 -8.08
CA GLY A 289 34.85 -5.90 -7.68
C GLY A 289 35.25 -6.57 -6.36
N SER A 290 34.35 -6.61 -5.37
CA SER A 290 34.54 -7.34 -4.10
C SER A 290 34.05 -8.78 -4.12
N GLY A 291 33.57 -9.28 -5.26
CA GLY A 291 32.87 -10.56 -5.37
C GLY A 291 31.47 -10.59 -4.73
N SER A 292 31.01 -9.50 -4.09
CA SER A 292 29.69 -9.45 -3.46
C SER A 292 28.56 -9.12 -4.41
N ILE A 293 27.48 -9.89 -4.32
CA ILE A 293 26.20 -9.62 -4.98
C ILE A 293 25.61 -8.30 -4.48
N PHE A 294 25.72 -8.02 -3.17
CA PHE A 294 25.23 -6.75 -2.61
C PHE A 294 26.04 -5.54 -3.08
N SER A 295 27.36 -5.67 -3.28
CA SER A 295 28.16 -4.57 -3.81
C SER A 295 27.71 -4.15 -5.21
N GLU A 296 27.46 -5.12 -6.10
CA GLU A 296 26.96 -4.83 -7.44
C GLU A 296 25.51 -4.34 -7.44
N LEU A 297 24.68 -4.85 -6.51
CA LEU A 297 23.34 -4.30 -6.28
C LEU A 297 23.36 -2.82 -5.85
N ILE A 298 24.29 -2.45 -4.96
CA ILE A 298 24.47 -1.07 -4.48
C ILE A 298 24.93 -0.16 -5.63
N ARG A 299 25.89 -0.61 -6.46
CA ARG A 299 26.31 0.13 -7.67
C ARG A 299 25.13 0.37 -8.62
N GLY A 300 24.36 -0.68 -8.93
CA GLY A 300 23.20 -0.58 -9.81
C GLY A 300 22.08 0.31 -9.27
N LEU A 301 21.75 0.21 -7.98
CA LEU A 301 20.68 1.02 -7.38
C LEU A 301 21.11 2.45 -7.01
N ASN A 302 22.41 2.74 -6.91
CA ASN A 302 22.92 4.12 -6.96
C ASN A 302 22.61 4.74 -8.34
N LEU A 303 22.91 4.02 -9.44
CA LEU A 303 22.60 4.50 -10.80
C LEU A 303 21.09 4.65 -11.05
N TRP A 304 20.24 3.77 -10.50
CA TRP A 304 18.78 3.93 -10.52
C TRP A 304 18.31 5.28 -9.95
N SER A 305 18.98 5.81 -8.92
CA SER A 305 18.65 7.15 -8.38
C SER A 305 18.89 8.28 -9.40
N SER A 306 19.93 8.14 -10.25
CA SER A 306 20.18 9.05 -11.36
C SER A 306 19.14 8.89 -12.47
N VAL A 307 18.72 7.66 -12.80
CA VAL A 307 17.63 7.39 -13.75
C VAL A 307 16.35 8.11 -13.32
N VAL A 308 15.90 7.90 -12.07
CA VAL A 308 14.67 8.55 -11.57
C VAL A 308 14.80 10.07 -11.52
N SER A 309 16.01 10.61 -11.30
CA SER A 309 16.28 12.06 -11.41
C SER A 309 16.07 12.59 -12.84
N VAL A 310 16.61 11.91 -13.86
CA VAL A 310 16.44 12.28 -15.28
C VAL A 310 14.99 12.09 -15.75
N VAL A 311 14.35 10.98 -15.36
CA VAL A 311 12.94 10.66 -15.64
C VAL A 311 11.97 11.71 -15.06
N ARG A 312 12.29 12.27 -13.88
CA ARG A 312 11.51 13.34 -13.23
C ARG A 312 11.80 14.75 -13.75
N SER A 313 12.81 14.94 -14.60
CA SER A 313 13.17 16.28 -15.09
C SER A 313 12.16 16.80 -16.11
N GLU A 314 11.80 18.08 -15.97
CA GLU A 314 10.84 18.78 -16.84
C GLU A 314 11.55 19.80 -17.76
N GLY A 315 12.84 19.55 -18.02
CA GLY A 315 13.64 20.31 -18.98
C GLY A 315 13.30 19.97 -20.44
N ASP A 316 13.89 20.72 -21.36
CA ASP A 316 13.76 20.48 -22.79
C ASP A 316 14.28 19.10 -23.21
N LEU A 317 13.75 18.59 -24.32
CA LEU A 317 14.07 17.24 -24.77
C LEU A 317 15.54 17.08 -25.20
N ASN A 318 16.23 18.16 -25.60
CA ASN A 318 17.63 18.09 -26.01
C ASN A 318 18.57 17.88 -24.81
N SER A 319 18.41 18.68 -23.74
CA SER A 319 19.14 18.46 -22.50
C SER A 319 18.72 17.17 -21.78
N ARG A 320 17.45 16.76 -21.87
CA ARG A 320 17.03 15.43 -21.38
C ARG A 320 17.70 14.28 -22.16
N LEU A 321 17.81 14.37 -23.48
CA LEU A 321 18.52 13.37 -24.30
C LEU A 321 20.01 13.27 -23.93
N GLN A 322 20.69 14.41 -23.72
CA GLN A 322 22.09 14.43 -23.28
C GLN A 322 22.28 13.71 -21.93
N GLU A 323 21.39 13.97 -20.97
CA GLU A 323 21.43 13.30 -19.66
C GLU A 323 21.01 11.82 -19.73
N ILE A 324 20.09 11.44 -20.62
CA ILE A 324 19.76 10.04 -20.93
C ILE A 324 21.02 9.32 -21.40
N PHE A 325 21.69 9.78 -22.46
CA PHE A 325 22.91 9.13 -22.95
C PHE A 325 24.03 9.12 -21.91
N ARG A 326 24.16 10.16 -21.06
CA ARG A 326 25.14 10.18 -19.97
C ARG A 326 24.87 9.09 -18.92
N VAL A 327 23.61 8.91 -18.52
CA VAL A 327 23.22 7.89 -17.53
C VAL A 327 23.24 6.48 -18.13
N GLU A 328 22.81 6.31 -19.38
CA GLU A 328 22.91 5.06 -20.15
C GLU A 328 24.35 4.55 -20.24
N ASN A 329 25.31 5.41 -20.63
CA ASN A 329 26.73 5.04 -20.68
C ASN A 329 27.28 4.62 -19.31
N ASN A 330 26.86 5.28 -18.22
CA ASN A 330 27.23 4.86 -16.87
C ASN A 330 26.63 3.49 -16.49
N ILE A 331 25.40 3.19 -16.93
CA ILE A 331 24.75 1.90 -16.71
C ILE A 331 25.47 0.78 -17.49
N TYR A 332 25.81 0.98 -18.76
CA TYR A 332 26.59 -0.02 -19.52
C TYR A 332 28.02 -0.17 -18.98
N SER A 333 28.66 0.92 -18.52
CA SER A 333 30.00 0.89 -17.92
C SER A 333 30.03 0.14 -16.59
N TRP A 334 29.00 0.29 -15.74
CA TRP A 334 28.84 -0.59 -14.59
C TRP A 334 28.55 -2.04 -15.04
N TRP A 335 27.56 -2.22 -15.92
CA TRP A 335 27.11 -3.56 -16.32
C TRP A 335 28.20 -4.39 -16.98
N SER A 336 29.09 -3.80 -17.79
CA SER A 336 30.20 -4.53 -18.41
C SER A 336 31.13 -5.15 -17.34
N ASN A 337 31.37 -4.43 -16.23
CA ASN A 337 32.20 -4.86 -15.11
C ASN A 337 31.51 -5.85 -14.14
N VAL A 338 30.18 -5.98 -14.16
CA VAL A 338 29.46 -6.99 -13.34
C VAL A 338 29.95 -8.41 -13.70
N PRO A 339 30.34 -9.26 -12.72
CA PRO A 339 30.80 -10.62 -12.98
C PRO A 339 29.79 -11.48 -13.75
N MET A 340 30.27 -12.36 -14.64
CA MET A 340 29.40 -13.24 -15.44
C MET A 340 28.47 -14.11 -14.59
N ALA A 341 28.94 -14.58 -13.42
CA ALA A 341 28.13 -15.35 -12.48
C ALA A 341 26.91 -14.61 -11.91
N PHE A 342 26.87 -13.27 -12.04
CA PHE A 342 25.75 -12.43 -11.62
C PHE A 342 24.92 -11.90 -12.80
N LYS A 343 25.23 -12.29 -14.04
CA LYS A 343 24.44 -11.97 -15.24
C LYS A 343 23.54 -13.15 -15.56
N LEU A 344 22.24 -12.89 -15.66
CA LEU A 344 21.24 -13.91 -15.90
C LEU A 344 20.68 -13.83 -17.32
N ASP A 345 20.31 -15.00 -17.80
CA ASP A 345 19.48 -15.25 -18.97
C ASP A 345 18.52 -16.41 -18.63
N ALA A 346 17.63 -16.77 -19.56
CA ALA A 346 16.63 -17.80 -19.32
C ALA A 346 17.21 -19.21 -19.03
N SER A 347 18.43 -19.51 -19.48
CA SER A 347 19.11 -20.80 -19.26
C SER A 347 19.93 -20.84 -17.97
N THR A 348 20.50 -19.72 -17.53
CA THR A 348 21.36 -19.67 -16.33
C THR A 348 20.57 -19.66 -15.03
N ILE A 349 19.32 -19.20 -15.00
CA ILE A 349 18.49 -19.14 -13.78
C ILE A 349 18.42 -20.47 -13.01
N SER A 350 18.37 -21.63 -13.69
CA SER A 350 18.28 -22.94 -13.03
C SER A 350 19.56 -23.40 -12.33
N SER A 351 20.73 -22.80 -12.60
CA SER A 351 22.00 -23.15 -11.93
C SER A 351 22.30 -22.29 -10.69
N ILE A 352 21.56 -21.20 -10.47
CA ILE A 352 21.79 -20.27 -9.38
C ILE A 352 21.33 -20.86 -8.03
N PRO A 353 22.16 -20.81 -6.96
CA PRO A 353 21.75 -21.26 -5.63
C PRO A 353 20.50 -20.52 -5.13
N ARG A 354 19.54 -21.27 -4.57
CA ARG A 354 18.21 -20.72 -4.19
C ARG A 354 18.27 -19.53 -3.22
N LYS A 355 19.29 -19.47 -2.35
CA LYS A 355 19.53 -18.38 -1.38
C LYS A 355 20.03 -17.06 -2.02
N ASP A 356 20.54 -17.12 -3.25
CA ASP A 356 21.23 -16.00 -3.92
C ASP A 356 20.46 -15.47 -5.12
N LEU A 357 19.64 -16.32 -5.78
CA LEU A 357 18.79 -15.92 -6.91
C LEU A 357 17.97 -14.64 -6.64
N PRO A 358 17.31 -14.42 -5.47
CA PRO A 358 16.57 -13.18 -5.20
C PRO A 358 17.43 -11.92 -5.19
N LYS A 359 18.74 -12.04 -4.89
CA LYS A 359 19.70 -10.94 -4.86
C LYS A 359 20.25 -10.69 -6.26
N ILE A 360 20.64 -11.75 -6.96
CA ILE A 360 21.21 -11.68 -8.32
C ILE A 360 20.16 -11.20 -9.32
N ILE A 361 18.92 -11.72 -9.27
CA ILE A 361 17.84 -11.26 -10.15
C ILE A 361 17.52 -9.79 -9.93
N LEU A 362 17.56 -9.31 -8.68
CA LEU A 362 17.37 -7.91 -8.34
C LEU A 362 18.46 -7.01 -8.95
N THR A 363 19.72 -7.46 -9.02
CA THR A 363 20.81 -6.76 -9.72
C THR A 363 20.59 -6.71 -11.24
N ASN A 364 20.13 -7.81 -11.85
CA ASN A 364 19.79 -7.86 -13.29
C ASN A 364 18.59 -6.94 -13.60
N PHE A 365 17.63 -6.87 -12.69
CA PHE A 365 16.45 -6.04 -12.85
C PHE A 365 16.77 -4.58 -12.59
N ALA A 366 17.70 -4.25 -11.69
CA ALA A 366 18.23 -2.89 -11.56
C ALA A 366 18.88 -2.40 -12.87
N TYR A 367 19.59 -3.28 -13.60
CA TYR A 367 20.10 -2.99 -14.95
C TYR A 367 18.98 -2.78 -15.99
N HIS A 368 18.15 -3.80 -16.24
CA HIS A 368 17.13 -3.73 -17.29
C HIS A 368 16.06 -2.67 -17.03
N GLN A 369 15.57 -2.54 -15.78
CA GLN A 369 14.56 -1.56 -15.42
C GLN A 369 15.08 -0.12 -15.48
N SER A 370 16.38 0.10 -15.20
CA SER A 370 17.02 1.40 -15.41
C SER A 370 16.88 1.85 -16.86
N LEU A 371 17.22 0.98 -17.81
CA LEU A 371 17.15 1.30 -19.23
C LEU A 371 15.69 1.36 -19.73
N CYS A 372 14.79 0.48 -19.26
CA CYS A 372 13.36 0.58 -19.54
C CYS A 372 12.79 1.95 -19.14
N ALA A 373 12.97 2.36 -17.88
CA ALA A 373 12.43 3.61 -17.36
C ALA A 373 13.07 4.85 -18.01
N LEU A 374 14.39 4.82 -18.24
CA LEU A 374 15.12 5.93 -18.85
C LEU A 374 14.62 6.21 -20.28
N HIS A 375 14.58 5.20 -21.14
CA HIS A 375 14.23 5.35 -22.55
C HIS A 375 12.72 5.47 -22.80
N SER A 376 11.87 4.78 -22.03
CA SER A 376 10.41 4.97 -22.14
C SER A 376 9.95 6.38 -21.74
N SER A 377 10.72 7.10 -20.89
CA SER A 377 10.39 8.46 -20.43
C SER A 377 10.40 9.57 -21.50
N ILE A 378 10.70 9.23 -22.76
CA ILE A 378 10.61 10.12 -23.93
C ILE A 378 9.79 9.52 -25.10
N VAL A 379 9.10 8.39 -24.88
CA VAL A 379 8.26 7.71 -25.88
C VAL A 379 6.79 7.87 -25.49
N PRO A 380 6.00 8.73 -26.16
CA PRO A 380 4.59 8.98 -25.84
C PRO A 380 3.76 7.70 -25.67
N LEU A 381 3.90 6.73 -26.57
CA LEU A 381 3.20 5.44 -26.47
C LEU A 381 3.44 4.69 -25.15
N PHE A 382 4.61 4.84 -24.51
CA PHE A 382 5.00 4.08 -23.32
C PHE A 382 4.85 4.87 -22.01
N CYS A 383 4.88 6.20 -22.04
CA CYS A 383 4.80 7.04 -20.84
C CYS A 383 3.62 8.03 -20.82
N TRP A 384 2.84 8.05 -21.90
CA TRP A 384 1.67 8.91 -22.12
C TRP A 384 1.96 10.39 -21.86
N SER A 385 3.11 10.83 -22.36
CA SER A 385 3.45 12.25 -22.49
C SER A 385 3.02 12.76 -23.87
N ARG A 386 2.63 14.03 -23.96
CA ARG A 386 2.11 14.66 -25.19
C ARG A 386 2.96 14.36 -26.43
N SER A 387 2.29 14.12 -27.56
CA SER A 387 2.95 13.95 -28.86
C SER A 387 3.78 15.17 -29.22
N ASP A 388 4.99 14.90 -29.70
CA ASP A 388 5.84 15.84 -30.42
C ASP A 388 6.77 15.03 -31.34
N LYS A 389 6.89 15.46 -32.59
CA LYS A 389 7.64 14.75 -33.64
C LYS A 389 9.12 15.19 -33.70
N ILE A 390 9.52 16.20 -32.93
CA ILE A 390 10.93 16.58 -32.78
C ILE A 390 11.69 15.42 -32.13
N TYR A 391 12.93 15.20 -32.59
CA TYR A 391 13.79 14.05 -32.23
C TYR A 391 13.20 12.66 -32.54
N SER A 392 12.29 12.54 -33.52
CA SER A 392 11.69 11.29 -34.00
C SER A 392 12.63 10.07 -33.99
N SER A 393 13.80 10.13 -34.65
CA SER A 393 14.74 8.99 -34.71
C SER A 393 15.32 8.59 -33.34
N ALA A 394 15.52 9.53 -32.43
CA ALA A 394 16.00 9.24 -31.07
C ALA A 394 14.89 8.67 -30.17
N ARG A 395 13.63 9.09 -30.39
CA ARG A 395 12.45 8.47 -29.76
C ARG A 395 12.26 7.03 -30.26
N GLN A 396 12.44 6.77 -31.56
CA GLN A 396 12.37 5.42 -32.14
C GLN A 396 13.47 4.49 -31.61
N LEU A 397 14.73 4.95 -31.56
CA LEU A 397 15.83 4.19 -30.95
C LEU A 397 15.55 3.88 -29.47
N SER A 398 15.08 4.87 -28.72
CA SER A 398 14.73 4.69 -27.30
C SER A 398 13.54 3.75 -27.10
N ALA A 399 12.55 3.77 -27.99
CA ALA A 399 11.45 2.80 -27.97
C ALA A 399 11.95 1.37 -28.19
N GLN A 400 12.93 1.16 -29.07
CA GLN A 400 13.55 -0.16 -29.25
C GLN A 400 14.32 -0.62 -28.00
N VAL A 401 15.16 0.24 -27.42
CA VAL A 401 15.93 -0.09 -26.19
C VAL A 401 15.01 -0.41 -25.01
N ALA A 402 13.92 0.36 -24.84
CA ALA A 402 12.91 0.08 -23.81
C ALA A 402 12.17 -1.25 -24.07
N PHE A 403 11.82 -1.55 -25.32
CA PHE A 403 11.16 -2.80 -25.72
C PHE A 403 12.05 -4.02 -25.50
N ASP A 404 13.32 -3.98 -25.94
CA ASP A 404 14.25 -5.11 -25.82
C ASP A 404 14.54 -5.45 -24.35
N HIS A 405 14.63 -4.45 -23.47
CA HIS A 405 14.79 -4.68 -22.03
C HIS A 405 13.48 -5.09 -21.32
N ALA A 406 12.31 -4.66 -21.80
CA ALA A 406 11.03 -5.19 -21.33
C ALA A 406 10.88 -6.68 -21.66
N VAL A 407 11.27 -7.10 -22.87
CA VAL A 407 11.34 -8.50 -23.29
C VAL A 407 12.35 -9.28 -22.43
N ALA A 408 13.54 -8.72 -22.15
CA ALA A 408 14.53 -9.34 -21.27
C ALA A 408 14.00 -9.61 -19.85
N ILE A 409 13.35 -8.62 -19.22
CA ILE A 409 12.67 -8.78 -17.92
C ILE A 409 11.65 -9.93 -17.98
N SER A 410 10.84 -9.97 -19.03
CA SER A 410 9.77 -10.97 -19.19
C SER A 410 10.34 -12.39 -19.38
N SER A 411 11.44 -12.51 -20.12
CA SER A 411 12.17 -13.77 -20.34
C SER A 411 12.74 -14.32 -19.02
N LEU A 412 13.38 -13.47 -18.22
CA LEU A 412 13.88 -13.84 -16.89
C LEU A 412 12.73 -14.23 -15.94
N ILE A 413 11.60 -13.51 -15.98
CA ILE A 413 10.40 -13.85 -15.20
C ILE A 413 9.85 -15.23 -15.62
N SER A 414 9.71 -15.48 -16.92
CA SER A 414 9.21 -16.75 -17.46
C SER A 414 10.09 -17.93 -17.03
N ALA A 415 11.41 -17.77 -17.09
CA ALA A 415 12.36 -18.77 -16.61
C ALA A 415 12.24 -19.03 -15.09
N VAL A 416 12.16 -17.99 -14.25
CA VAL A 416 11.93 -18.16 -12.80
C VAL A 416 10.63 -18.93 -12.53
N LEU A 417 9.53 -18.56 -13.18
CA LEU A 417 8.25 -19.24 -13.05
C LEU A 417 8.35 -20.72 -13.48
N THR A 418 9.08 -21.00 -14.55
CA THR A 418 9.31 -22.36 -15.08
C THR A 418 10.10 -23.24 -14.10
N THR A 419 11.02 -22.67 -13.31
CA THR A 419 11.74 -23.43 -12.26
C THR A 419 10.89 -23.76 -11.02
N GLY A 420 9.68 -23.22 -10.90
CA GLY A 420 8.84 -23.38 -9.71
C GLY A 420 9.43 -22.74 -8.44
N TYR A 421 10.26 -21.71 -8.59
CA TYR A 421 10.93 -21.04 -7.47
C TYR A 421 9.91 -20.36 -6.52
N PRO A 422 10.07 -20.45 -5.19
CA PRO A 422 9.15 -19.83 -4.23
C PRO A 422 9.18 -18.30 -4.32
N LEU A 423 8.09 -17.71 -4.82
CA LEU A 423 7.96 -16.26 -5.04
C LEU A 423 7.83 -15.43 -3.75
N SER A 424 7.86 -16.07 -2.58
CA SER A 424 7.94 -15.42 -1.27
C SER A 424 9.24 -14.62 -1.08
N SER A 425 10.37 -15.17 -1.52
CA SER A 425 11.69 -14.52 -1.36
C SER A 425 11.94 -13.39 -2.36
N MET A 426 11.04 -13.16 -3.34
CA MET A 426 11.26 -12.19 -4.41
C MET A 426 11.13 -10.73 -3.91
N PRO A 427 12.12 -9.86 -4.15
CA PRO A 427 12.06 -8.45 -3.74
C PRO A 427 11.02 -7.68 -4.55
N ILE A 428 10.28 -6.76 -3.93
CA ILE A 428 9.18 -6.02 -4.57
C ILE A 428 9.56 -5.27 -5.87
N PHE A 429 10.82 -4.90 -6.07
CA PHE A 429 11.29 -4.30 -7.33
C PHE A 429 11.10 -5.22 -8.55
N VAL A 430 11.07 -6.55 -8.35
CA VAL A 430 10.73 -7.54 -9.38
C VAL A 430 9.32 -7.32 -9.93
N ALA A 431 8.35 -7.03 -9.07
CA ALA A 431 6.98 -6.74 -9.49
C ALA A 431 6.87 -5.41 -10.24
N TYR A 432 7.64 -4.38 -9.84
CA TYR A 432 7.66 -3.10 -10.55
C TYR A 432 8.26 -3.23 -11.96
N ALA A 433 9.36 -3.97 -12.10
CA ALA A 433 9.95 -4.27 -13.41
C ALA A 433 8.96 -5.06 -14.30
N ALA A 434 8.26 -6.04 -13.73
CA ALA A 434 7.18 -6.76 -14.43
C ALA A 434 6.05 -5.82 -14.90
N TYR A 435 5.66 -4.86 -14.05
CA TYR A 435 4.65 -3.86 -14.37
C TYR A 435 5.09 -2.87 -15.48
N SER A 436 6.26 -2.26 -15.39
CA SER A 436 6.74 -1.37 -16.47
C SER A 436 7.02 -2.14 -17.77
N SER A 437 7.43 -3.40 -17.67
CA SER A 437 7.54 -4.30 -18.82
C SER A 437 6.17 -4.59 -19.46
N CYS A 438 5.10 -4.74 -18.67
CA CYS A 438 3.73 -4.74 -19.20
C CYS A 438 3.36 -3.40 -19.83
N ALA A 439 3.65 -2.26 -19.20
CA ALA A 439 3.33 -0.93 -19.75
C ALA A 439 3.94 -0.71 -21.15
N ILE A 440 5.18 -1.16 -21.36
CA ILE A 440 5.87 -1.11 -22.65
C ILE A 440 5.27 -2.10 -23.67
N GLN A 441 4.82 -3.28 -23.24
CA GLN A 441 4.40 -4.36 -24.15
C GLN A 441 2.90 -4.43 -24.44
N ILE A 442 2.03 -3.91 -23.57
CA ILE A 442 0.56 -3.85 -23.79
C ILE A 442 0.18 -3.26 -25.15
N PRO A 443 0.78 -2.15 -25.64
CA PRO A 443 0.52 -1.64 -26.98
C PRO A 443 0.63 -2.71 -28.09
N PHE A 444 1.59 -3.63 -27.98
CA PHE A 444 1.88 -4.62 -29.01
C PHE A 444 0.85 -5.76 -29.10
N LEU A 445 -0.14 -5.80 -28.20
CA LEU A 445 -1.34 -6.65 -28.39
C LEU A 445 -2.16 -6.23 -29.62
N TRP A 446 -1.99 -4.99 -30.10
CA TRP A 446 -2.56 -4.46 -31.35
C TRP A 446 -1.57 -4.49 -32.54
N CYS A 447 -0.40 -5.12 -32.38
CA CYS A 447 0.55 -5.31 -33.47
C CYS A 447 -0.04 -6.17 -34.60
N SER A 448 0.20 -5.79 -35.85
CA SER A 448 -0.18 -6.59 -37.03
C SER A 448 0.78 -7.74 -37.34
N GLU A 449 2.00 -7.72 -36.79
CA GLU A 449 2.98 -8.82 -36.90
C GLU A 449 2.67 -9.90 -35.84
N PRO A 450 2.25 -11.13 -36.23
CA PRO A 450 1.76 -12.13 -35.26
C PRO A 450 2.80 -12.56 -34.23
N SER A 451 4.04 -12.76 -34.66
CA SER A 451 5.24 -13.02 -33.86
C SER A 451 5.43 -12.04 -32.70
N VAL A 452 5.32 -10.73 -32.99
CA VAL A 452 5.49 -9.66 -32.01
C VAL A 452 4.33 -9.65 -31.02
N LYS A 453 3.10 -9.82 -31.52
CA LYS A 453 1.87 -9.87 -30.73
C LYS A 453 1.81 -11.08 -29.78
N GLU A 454 2.11 -12.28 -30.27
CA GLU A 454 2.13 -13.52 -29.48
C GLU A 454 3.20 -13.47 -28.38
N ARG A 455 4.40 -12.98 -28.71
CA ARG A 455 5.48 -12.74 -27.75
C ARG A 455 5.08 -11.70 -26.70
N ALA A 456 4.43 -10.60 -27.09
CA ALA A 456 3.93 -9.59 -26.16
C ALA A 456 2.88 -10.18 -25.19
N GLN A 457 1.92 -10.96 -25.70
CA GLN A 457 0.94 -11.66 -24.85
C GLN A 457 1.63 -12.61 -23.86
N SER A 458 2.53 -13.49 -24.34
CA SER A 458 3.24 -14.44 -23.48
C SER A 458 4.08 -13.74 -22.40
N ASN A 459 4.67 -12.59 -22.72
CA ASN A 459 5.45 -11.79 -21.80
C ASN A 459 4.57 -11.09 -20.73
N ILE A 460 3.45 -10.49 -21.15
CA ILE A 460 2.46 -9.90 -20.24
C ILE A 460 1.89 -10.97 -19.29
N ASP A 461 1.55 -12.15 -19.81
CA ASP A 461 1.09 -13.29 -19.03
C ASP A 461 2.10 -13.72 -17.95
N ALA A 462 3.39 -13.80 -18.31
CA ALA A 462 4.46 -14.14 -17.38
C ALA A 462 4.62 -13.06 -16.28
N ASN A 463 4.65 -11.79 -16.68
CA ASN A 463 4.75 -10.64 -15.78
C ASN A 463 3.57 -10.57 -14.80
N VAL A 464 2.34 -10.80 -15.27
CA VAL A 464 1.13 -10.86 -14.44
C VAL A 464 1.18 -12.05 -13.47
N LYS A 465 1.58 -13.25 -13.92
CA LYS A 465 1.74 -14.44 -13.06
C LYS A 465 2.77 -14.20 -11.93
N MET A 466 3.89 -13.53 -12.22
CA MET A 466 4.88 -13.13 -11.22
C MET A 466 4.28 -12.20 -10.16
N MET A 467 3.63 -11.11 -10.59
CA MET A 467 2.99 -10.18 -9.66
C MET A 467 1.86 -10.84 -8.85
N GLN A 468 1.08 -11.74 -9.47
CA GLN A 468 0.03 -12.52 -8.81
C GLN A 468 0.62 -13.41 -7.70
N GLY A 469 1.68 -14.16 -7.98
CA GLY A 469 2.35 -14.98 -6.96
C GLY A 469 2.94 -14.15 -5.81
N MET A 470 3.57 -13.02 -6.13
CA MET A 470 4.12 -12.08 -5.14
C MET A 470 3.05 -11.37 -4.31
N SER A 471 1.82 -11.19 -4.81
CA SER A 471 0.75 -10.43 -4.15
C SER A 471 0.37 -10.96 -2.77
N THR A 472 0.48 -12.28 -2.56
CA THR A 472 0.33 -12.98 -1.28
C THR A 472 1.19 -12.41 -0.16
N TYR A 473 2.37 -11.86 -0.52
CA TYR A 473 3.40 -11.39 0.39
C TYR A 473 3.60 -9.87 0.35
N TRP A 474 3.25 -9.23 -0.78
CA TRP A 474 3.46 -7.79 -1.04
C TRP A 474 2.20 -7.11 -1.58
N LYS A 475 1.60 -6.20 -0.81
CA LYS A 475 0.43 -5.38 -1.23
C LYS A 475 0.71 -4.56 -2.50
N LEU A 476 1.93 -4.03 -2.69
CA LEU A 476 2.29 -3.29 -3.91
C LEU A 476 2.22 -4.18 -5.17
N ALA A 477 2.57 -5.48 -5.08
CA ALA A 477 2.40 -6.41 -6.20
C ALA A 477 0.90 -6.70 -6.50
N SER A 478 -0.01 -6.45 -5.55
CA SER A 478 -1.46 -6.45 -5.79
C SER A 478 -1.90 -5.20 -6.55
N LEU A 479 -1.41 -4.03 -6.13
CA LEU A 479 -1.71 -2.74 -6.78
C LEU A 479 -1.22 -2.69 -8.23
N LEU A 480 0.02 -3.15 -8.47
CA LEU A 480 0.62 -3.15 -9.81
C LEU A 480 -0.21 -4.00 -10.81
N GLN A 481 -0.86 -5.08 -10.36
CA GLN A 481 -1.79 -5.86 -11.20
C GLN A 481 -3.09 -5.09 -11.53
N LEU A 482 -3.61 -4.28 -10.60
CA LEU A 482 -4.75 -3.41 -10.88
C LEU A 482 -4.36 -2.40 -11.97
N TYR A 483 -3.18 -1.79 -11.84
CA TYR A 483 -2.71 -0.81 -12.82
C TYR A 483 -2.41 -1.44 -14.19
N VAL A 484 -1.88 -2.67 -14.28
CA VAL A 484 -1.80 -3.40 -15.57
C VAL A 484 -3.15 -3.47 -16.27
N ARG A 485 -4.26 -3.68 -15.52
CA ARG A 485 -5.61 -3.71 -16.10
C ARG A 485 -6.06 -2.33 -16.57
N CYS A 486 -5.77 -1.26 -15.83
CA CYS A 486 -6.03 0.11 -16.26
C CYS A 486 -5.28 0.46 -17.56
N LEU A 487 -3.97 0.18 -17.63
CA LEU A 487 -3.16 0.38 -18.84
C LEU A 487 -3.72 -0.40 -20.04
N HIS A 488 -4.06 -1.69 -19.85
CA HIS A 488 -4.69 -2.51 -20.87
C HIS A 488 -6.05 -1.96 -21.32
N ASN A 489 -6.88 -1.47 -20.39
CA ASN A 489 -8.19 -0.90 -20.72
C ASN A 489 -8.07 0.41 -21.50
N VAL A 490 -7.07 1.27 -21.22
CA VAL A 490 -6.82 2.49 -22.01
C VAL A 490 -6.40 2.15 -23.44
N HIS A 491 -5.48 1.20 -23.65
CA HIS A 491 -5.12 0.76 -25.00
C HIS A 491 -6.24 -0.04 -25.69
N LYS A 492 -7.15 -0.69 -24.95
CA LYS A 492 -8.37 -1.30 -25.51
C LYS A 492 -9.37 -0.26 -26.02
N ARG A 493 -9.47 0.91 -25.35
CA ARG A 493 -10.27 2.06 -25.80
C ARG A 493 -9.59 2.80 -26.95
N ASN A 494 -8.26 2.90 -26.91
CA ASN A 494 -7.42 3.64 -27.85
C ASN A 494 -6.38 2.69 -28.50
N PRO A 495 -6.78 1.82 -29.45
CA PRO A 495 -5.89 0.82 -30.04
C PRO A 495 -4.81 1.49 -30.92
N PRO A 496 -3.50 1.33 -30.61
CA PRO A 496 -2.42 1.94 -31.40
C PRO A 496 -2.17 1.18 -32.70
N VAL A 497 -1.83 1.90 -33.77
CA VAL A 497 -1.51 1.31 -35.09
C VAL A 497 -0.04 0.87 -35.11
N ILE A 498 0.21 -0.40 -34.77
CA ILE A 498 1.56 -0.96 -34.58
C ILE A 498 1.83 -2.02 -35.64
N SER A 499 2.91 -1.88 -36.41
CA SER A 499 3.23 -2.75 -37.55
C SER A 499 4.30 -3.81 -37.30
N GLY A 500 5.03 -3.75 -36.18
CA GLY A 500 6.12 -4.66 -35.84
C GLY A 500 6.86 -4.21 -34.58
N GLU A 501 8.14 -4.58 -34.43
CA GLU A 501 9.03 -4.00 -33.39
C GLU A 501 9.34 -2.52 -33.65
N PRO A 502 9.61 -1.69 -32.62
CA PRO A 502 9.84 -0.23 -32.77
C PRO A 502 10.82 0.18 -33.89
N LYS A 503 11.91 -0.55 -34.09
CA LYS A 503 12.91 -0.31 -35.15
C LYS A 503 12.42 -0.54 -36.59
N TYR A 504 11.24 -1.16 -36.77
CA TYR A 504 10.64 -1.46 -38.07
C TYR A 504 9.32 -0.70 -38.33
N MET A 505 8.83 0.06 -37.36
CA MET A 505 7.61 0.86 -37.50
C MET A 505 7.88 2.27 -38.04
N ASP A 506 6.84 2.93 -38.55
CA ASP A 506 6.88 4.38 -38.66
C ASP A 506 6.84 5.04 -37.27
N VAL A 507 7.53 6.16 -37.12
CA VAL A 507 7.67 6.84 -35.82
C VAL A 507 6.34 7.42 -35.29
N SER A 508 5.37 7.73 -36.15
CA SER A 508 4.03 8.18 -35.76
C SER A 508 3.37 7.21 -34.76
N ALA A 509 3.51 5.90 -34.97
CA ALA A 509 2.99 4.87 -34.07
C ALA A 509 3.54 4.95 -32.63
N LEU A 510 4.71 5.57 -32.44
CA LEU A 510 5.39 5.72 -31.16
C LEU A 510 5.17 7.09 -30.49
N VAL A 511 4.79 8.11 -31.26
CA VAL A 511 4.63 9.49 -30.77
C VAL A 511 3.19 9.99 -30.78
N ASP A 512 2.37 9.61 -31.75
CA ASP A 512 0.97 10.07 -31.90
C ASP A 512 0.00 9.24 -31.06
N PHE A 513 0.36 9.05 -29.78
CA PHE A 513 -0.49 8.46 -28.76
C PHE A 513 -0.70 9.49 -27.63
N ASP A 514 -1.83 10.20 -27.68
CA ASP A 514 -2.17 11.26 -26.74
C ASP A 514 -3.47 10.89 -26.00
N VAL A 515 -3.41 10.87 -24.67
CA VAL A 515 -4.51 10.47 -23.78
C VAL A 515 -4.45 11.37 -22.55
N ASP A 516 -5.58 11.96 -22.14
CA ASP A 516 -5.65 12.75 -20.90
C ASP A 516 -5.61 11.83 -19.67
N ALA A 517 -4.40 11.62 -19.16
CA ALA A 517 -4.10 10.74 -18.04
C ALA A 517 -2.93 11.31 -17.22
N SER A 518 -3.14 12.47 -16.59
CA SER A 518 -2.08 13.28 -15.96
C SER A 518 -1.24 12.52 -14.93
N LEU A 519 -1.86 11.59 -14.19
CA LEU A 519 -1.21 10.77 -13.17
C LEU A 519 -0.39 9.60 -13.75
N ALA A 520 -0.70 9.11 -14.97
CA ALA A 520 -0.13 7.88 -15.52
C ALA A 520 1.39 7.95 -15.73
N LYS A 521 1.93 9.11 -16.14
CA LYS A 521 3.39 9.33 -16.22
C LYS A 521 4.07 9.08 -14.87
N SER A 522 3.42 9.39 -13.75
CA SER A 522 3.97 9.17 -12.41
C SER A 522 3.95 7.70 -12.01
N THR A 523 2.94 6.94 -12.42
CA THR A 523 2.76 5.54 -12.03
C THR A 523 3.55 4.59 -12.91
N ILE A 524 3.66 4.84 -14.22
CA ILE A 524 4.43 4.02 -15.16
C ILE A 524 5.95 4.14 -14.92
N LEU A 525 6.44 5.36 -14.71
CA LEU A 525 7.89 5.66 -14.72
C LEU A 525 8.54 5.76 -13.33
N GLN A 526 7.78 5.82 -12.22
CA GLN A 526 8.33 6.01 -10.88
C GLN A 526 7.88 4.92 -9.90
N PHE A 527 8.85 4.14 -9.39
CA PHE A 527 8.62 3.01 -8.46
C PHE A 527 7.64 3.32 -7.31
N ALA A 528 7.76 4.51 -6.70
CA ALA A 528 6.91 4.96 -5.60
C ALA A 528 6.00 6.16 -5.96
N GLY A 529 5.88 6.52 -7.25
CA GLY A 529 5.04 7.63 -7.70
C GLY A 529 3.57 7.40 -7.34
N MET A 530 3.07 6.20 -7.63
CA MET A 530 1.74 5.71 -7.27
C MET A 530 1.43 5.64 -5.76
N LEU A 531 2.43 5.83 -4.89
CA LEU A 531 2.25 5.83 -3.44
C LEU A 531 2.21 7.26 -2.86
N ARG A 532 2.22 8.29 -3.72
CA ARG A 532 2.03 9.69 -3.36
C ARG A 532 0.64 10.18 -3.78
N SER A 533 0.02 10.96 -2.90
CA SER A 533 -1.18 11.74 -3.19
C SER A 533 -0.80 13.09 -3.81
N ASP A 534 -1.75 13.77 -4.46
CA ASP A 534 -1.58 15.07 -5.13
C ASP A 534 -0.99 16.16 -4.21
N GLU A 535 -1.31 16.14 -2.90
CA GLU A 535 -0.69 16.99 -1.86
C GLU A 535 0.81 16.70 -1.60
N ASN A 536 1.43 15.82 -2.40
CA ASN A 536 2.76 15.23 -2.22
C ASN A 536 2.93 14.43 -0.91
N GLY A 537 1.89 14.22 -0.11
CA GLY A 537 1.87 13.23 0.97
C GLY A 537 1.96 11.79 0.47
N TYR A 538 2.16 10.82 1.37
CA TYR A 538 1.88 9.42 1.06
C TYR A 538 0.35 9.18 1.03
N VAL A 539 -0.10 8.26 0.20
CA VAL A 539 -1.48 7.72 0.20
C VAL A 539 -1.79 6.98 1.52
N LYS A 540 -3.03 7.01 2.03
CA LYS A 540 -3.48 6.05 3.06
C LYS A 540 -3.75 4.70 2.38
N ALA A 541 -3.81 3.61 3.14
CA ALA A 541 -4.22 2.33 2.61
C ALA A 541 -5.69 2.40 2.13
N GLY A 542 -5.92 2.09 0.85
CA GLY A 542 -7.19 2.27 0.15
C GLY A 542 -7.15 3.44 -0.84
N ASP A 543 -6.57 4.58 -0.44
CA ASP A 543 -6.40 5.76 -1.31
C ASP A 543 -5.57 5.42 -2.57
N GLU A 544 -4.72 4.36 -2.52
CA GLU A 544 -3.89 3.93 -3.66
C GLU A 544 -4.65 3.25 -4.81
N THR A 545 -5.95 2.97 -4.68
CA THR A 545 -6.68 2.08 -5.61
C THR A 545 -7.49 2.78 -6.69
N SER A 546 -7.40 4.11 -6.80
CA SER A 546 -7.99 4.89 -7.89
C SER A 546 -7.40 4.52 -9.26
N ASP A 547 -8.15 4.79 -10.34
CA ASP A 547 -7.63 4.57 -11.68
C ASP A 547 -6.51 5.60 -11.98
N PRO A 548 -5.26 5.17 -12.24
CA PRO A 548 -4.14 6.08 -12.46
C PRO A 548 -4.22 6.82 -13.80
N THR A 549 -5.31 6.63 -14.55
CA THR A 549 -5.56 7.21 -15.87
C THR A 549 -6.62 8.31 -15.85
N THR A 550 -7.28 8.57 -14.71
CA THR A 550 -8.17 9.73 -14.52
C THR A 550 -7.42 10.95 -13.99
N THR A 551 -7.57 12.10 -14.67
CA THR A 551 -6.94 13.38 -14.32
C THR A 551 -7.66 14.09 -13.16
N THR A 552 -7.01 14.23 -12.00
CA THR A 552 -7.54 15.00 -10.86
C THR A 552 -7.27 16.50 -11.01
N ALA A 553 -8.30 17.26 -11.39
CA ALA A 553 -8.36 18.71 -11.21
C ALA A 553 -9.61 19.04 -10.38
N ALA A 554 -9.44 19.71 -9.24
CA ALA A 554 -10.49 19.79 -8.23
C ALA A 554 -11.61 20.80 -8.56
N ASN A 555 -12.84 20.27 -8.68
CA ASN A 555 -14.12 20.93 -8.43
C ASN A 555 -14.49 22.19 -9.27
N SER A 556 -15.00 21.96 -10.48
CA SER A 556 -16.29 22.53 -10.89
C SER A 556 -17.15 21.44 -11.53
N GLY A 557 -18.48 21.62 -11.54
CA GLY A 557 -19.43 20.54 -11.84
C GLY A 557 -19.64 20.22 -13.32
N GLU A 558 -20.48 19.20 -13.53
CA GLU A 558 -21.00 18.66 -14.81
C GLU A 558 -20.06 17.77 -15.65
N ALA A 559 -20.47 16.49 -15.74
CA ALA A 559 -20.27 15.49 -16.80
C ALA A 559 -19.03 15.53 -17.72
N PHE A 560 -18.38 14.36 -17.90
CA PHE A 560 -18.70 13.52 -19.07
C PHE A 560 -18.36 12.04 -18.87
N ASP A 561 -18.70 11.23 -19.86
CA ASP A 561 -19.09 9.82 -19.71
C ASP A 561 -17.99 8.74 -19.82
N ARG A 562 -18.40 7.56 -19.36
CA ARG A 562 -18.02 6.18 -19.73
C ARG A 562 -17.33 6.04 -21.12
N ALA A 563 -16.43 5.07 -21.37
CA ALA A 563 -16.79 3.65 -21.37
C ALA A 563 -15.60 2.69 -21.61
N ALA A 564 -15.48 1.65 -20.77
CA ALA A 564 -15.32 0.23 -21.15
C ALA A 564 -15.02 -0.56 -19.85
N ASN A 565 -15.76 -1.60 -19.45
CA ASN A 565 -16.86 -2.33 -20.06
C ASN A 565 -16.64 -2.89 -21.48
N THR A 566 -16.32 -4.19 -21.54
CA THR A 566 -16.81 -5.09 -22.59
C THR A 566 -16.63 -6.52 -22.11
N THR A 567 -17.73 -7.12 -21.66
CA THR A 567 -18.08 -8.55 -21.77
C THR A 567 -16.93 -9.56 -21.78
N TYR A 568 -16.72 -10.22 -20.65
CA TYR A 568 -16.49 -11.66 -20.70
C TYR A 568 -17.84 -12.37 -20.88
N PRO A 569 -17.93 -13.44 -21.70
CA PRO A 569 -19.15 -14.22 -21.84
C PRO A 569 -19.42 -15.06 -20.59
N ASN A 570 -20.63 -15.62 -20.50
CA ASN A 570 -21.02 -16.62 -19.50
C ASN A 570 -20.24 -17.93 -19.69
N THR A 571 -18.98 -17.97 -19.23
CA THR A 571 -18.19 -19.20 -19.10
C THR A 571 -17.93 -19.45 -17.63
N ILE A 572 -18.49 -20.54 -17.12
CA ILE A 572 -18.37 -20.94 -15.71
C ILE A 572 -16.91 -21.31 -15.42
N ILE A 573 -16.16 -20.39 -14.81
CA ILE A 573 -14.98 -20.75 -14.04
C ILE A 573 -15.51 -21.45 -12.78
N PRO A 574 -15.11 -22.69 -12.47
CA PRO A 574 -15.43 -23.32 -11.20
C PRO A 574 -14.71 -22.58 -10.08
N GLN A 575 -15.38 -21.61 -9.48
CA GLN A 575 -14.91 -21.03 -8.22
C GLN A 575 -15.04 -22.11 -7.15
N THR A 576 -13.95 -22.39 -6.43
CA THR A 576 -14.07 -23.07 -5.13
C THR A 576 -15.02 -22.24 -4.28
N PRO A 577 -16.12 -22.79 -3.73
CA PRO A 577 -17.14 -21.96 -3.12
C PRO A 577 -16.61 -21.11 -1.98
N LYS A 578 -17.04 -19.83 -1.95
CA LYS A 578 -16.75 -18.92 -0.85
C LYS A 578 -17.65 -19.27 0.33
N GLN A 579 -17.28 -20.29 1.10
CA GLN A 579 -18.04 -20.67 2.28
C GLN A 579 -17.79 -19.69 3.44
N LEU A 580 -18.82 -19.37 4.22
CA LEU A 580 -18.68 -18.82 5.57
C LEU A 580 -18.00 -19.87 6.47
N ASP A 581 -16.85 -19.54 7.06
CA ASP A 581 -15.99 -20.47 7.83
C ASP A 581 -16.72 -21.11 9.03
N ALA A 582 -17.31 -22.28 8.79
CA ALA A 582 -18.27 -22.94 9.68
C ALA A 582 -19.46 -22.04 10.12
N GLY A 583 -19.80 -21.04 9.29
CA GLY A 583 -20.74 -19.99 9.65
C GLY A 583 -22.20 -20.27 9.26
N SER A 584 -23.11 -19.87 10.14
CA SER A 584 -24.55 -20.04 10.02
C SER A 584 -25.28 -18.71 9.94
N ILE A 585 -26.22 -18.61 9.02
CA ILE A 585 -27.24 -17.55 9.00
C ILE A 585 -28.44 -18.05 9.81
N HIS A 586 -28.85 -17.29 10.82
CA HIS A 586 -30.02 -17.61 11.64
C HIS A 586 -31.21 -16.80 11.12
N HIS A 587 -32.04 -17.45 10.29
CA HIS A 587 -33.25 -16.84 9.72
C HIS A 587 -34.45 -17.01 10.64
N LEU A 588 -35.06 -15.90 11.05
CA LEU A 588 -36.35 -15.91 11.73
C LEU A 588 -37.47 -15.74 10.70
N GLN A 589 -38.41 -16.68 10.71
CA GLN A 589 -39.61 -16.71 9.87
C GLN A 589 -40.31 -15.34 9.76
N VAL A 590 -40.59 -14.89 8.54
CA VAL A 590 -41.17 -13.57 8.23
C VAL A 590 -40.37 -12.45 8.91
N SER A 591 -39.12 -12.21 8.52
CA SER A 591 -38.31 -11.16 9.14
C SER A 591 -37.18 -10.63 8.25
N GLN A 592 -36.62 -9.49 8.65
CA GLN A 592 -35.49 -8.83 7.99
C GLN A 592 -34.21 -9.68 7.87
N SER A 593 -34.16 -10.88 8.48
CA SER A 593 -33.07 -11.83 8.19
C SER A 593 -33.05 -12.31 6.74
N GLU A 594 -34.15 -12.20 5.98
CA GLU A 594 -34.18 -12.49 4.53
C GLU A 594 -33.12 -11.75 3.72
N ARG A 595 -32.70 -10.57 4.20
CA ARG A 595 -31.63 -9.75 3.60
C ARG A 595 -30.29 -10.50 3.53
N ILE A 596 -30.02 -11.41 4.47
CA ILE A 596 -28.68 -12.02 4.65
C ILE A 596 -28.47 -13.25 3.75
N PRO A 597 -29.41 -14.24 3.65
CA PRO A 597 -29.34 -15.28 2.63
C PRO A 597 -29.34 -14.67 1.23
N TRP A 598 -30.15 -13.63 0.97
CA TRP A 598 -30.18 -12.97 -0.34
C TRP A 598 -28.84 -12.36 -0.72
N LEU A 599 -28.19 -11.63 0.20
CA LEU A 599 -26.82 -11.16 0.01
C LEU A 599 -25.87 -12.31 -0.38
N CYS A 600 -25.93 -13.44 0.32
CA CYS A 600 -25.06 -14.58 0.02
C CYS A 600 -25.36 -15.21 -1.35
N GLU A 601 -26.63 -15.34 -1.76
CA GLU A 601 -26.97 -15.85 -3.11
C GLU A 601 -26.49 -14.91 -4.23
N GLU A 602 -26.60 -13.59 -4.06
CA GLU A 602 -26.13 -12.59 -5.04
C GLU A 602 -24.59 -12.53 -5.11
N LEU A 603 -23.90 -12.81 -4.00
CA LEU A 603 -22.43 -12.80 -3.90
C LEU A 603 -21.77 -14.17 -4.19
N GLY A 604 -22.55 -15.25 -4.37
CA GLY A 604 -22.04 -16.61 -4.55
C GLY A 604 -21.34 -17.18 -3.32
N ILE A 605 -21.83 -16.81 -2.13
CA ILE A 605 -21.31 -17.26 -0.82
C ILE A 605 -22.14 -18.45 -0.33
N GLU A 606 -21.47 -19.52 0.11
CA GLU A 606 -22.12 -20.68 0.74
C GLU A 606 -22.27 -20.49 2.26
N TYR A 607 -23.42 -20.91 2.80
CA TYR A 607 -23.79 -20.72 4.20
C TYR A 607 -24.62 -21.89 4.73
N ASP A 608 -24.51 -22.18 6.03
CA ASP A 608 -25.48 -22.99 6.76
C ASP A 608 -26.72 -22.13 7.09
N LEU A 609 -27.93 -22.66 6.92
CA LEU A 609 -29.18 -21.93 7.08
C LEU A 609 -30.04 -22.51 8.20
N LYS A 610 -29.99 -21.87 9.37
CA LYS A 610 -30.79 -22.26 10.54
C LYS A 610 -32.09 -21.45 10.56
N GLN A 611 -33.21 -22.11 10.30
CA GLN A 611 -34.53 -21.47 10.23
C GLN A 611 -35.32 -21.65 11.53
N TYR A 612 -35.88 -20.56 12.04
CA TYR A 612 -36.60 -20.50 13.31
C TYR A 612 -38.04 -20.01 13.09
N LYS A 613 -39.03 -20.75 13.59
CA LYS A 613 -40.45 -20.34 13.55
C LYS A 613 -40.75 -19.36 14.67
N ARG A 614 -41.62 -18.38 14.40
CA ARG A 614 -42.05 -17.41 15.43
C ARG A 614 -42.93 -18.07 16.49
N SER A 615 -42.88 -17.52 17.71
CA SER A 615 -43.62 -18.03 18.86
C SER A 615 -44.29 -16.88 19.66
N PRO A 616 -45.59 -16.65 19.45
CA PRO A 616 -46.30 -16.80 18.18
C PRO A 616 -45.96 -15.64 17.21
N LEU A 617 -45.70 -14.45 17.74
CA LEU A 617 -45.26 -13.25 16.99
C LEU A 617 -43.79 -12.91 17.23
N LEU A 618 -43.19 -13.37 18.33
CA LEU A 618 -41.82 -13.02 18.73
C LEU A 618 -40.82 -14.11 18.31
N ALA A 619 -39.53 -13.79 18.40
CA ALA A 619 -38.47 -14.80 18.32
C ALA A 619 -38.63 -15.86 19.44
N PRO A 620 -38.43 -17.15 19.14
CA PRO A 620 -38.45 -18.22 20.14
C PRO A 620 -37.22 -18.14 21.08
N ALA A 621 -37.22 -18.95 22.15
CA ALA A 621 -36.22 -18.84 23.22
C ALA A 621 -34.81 -19.27 22.80
N ASP A 622 -34.72 -20.26 21.92
CA ASP A 622 -33.49 -20.73 21.27
C ASP A 622 -32.88 -19.66 20.33
N PHE A 623 -33.69 -18.97 19.52
CA PHE A 623 -33.22 -17.82 18.75
C PHE A 623 -32.72 -16.69 19.66
N LYS A 624 -33.47 -16.39 20.74
CA LYS A 624 -33.10 -15.34 21.70
C LYS A 624 -31.79 -15.62 22.45
N ALA A 625 -31.39 -16.89 22.59
CA ALA A 625 -30.14 -17.27 23.22
C ALA A 625 -28.90 -16.98 22.36
N LEU A 626 -29.05 -16.73 21.06
CA LEU A 626 -27.93 -16.51 20.13
C LEU A 626 -27.20 -15.18 20.36
N HIS A 627 -27.93 -14.10 20.67
CA HIS A 627 -27.38 -12.75 20.81
C HIS A 627 -28.20 -11.92 21.82
N PRO A 628 -27.59 -11.11 22.70
CA PRO A 628 -28.31 -10.40 23.78
C PRO A 628 -29.48 -9.50 23.36
N MET A 629 -29.52 -9.04 22.10
CA MET A 629 -30.65 -8.27 21.54
C MET A 629 -31.92 -9.13 21.34
N GLY A 630 -31.78 -10.45 21.17
CA GLY A 630 -32.90 -11.38 20.97
C GLY A 630 -33.73 -11.16 19.69
N ALA A 631 -33.19 -10.43 18.71
CA ALA A 631 -33.84 -10.02 17.47
C ALA A 631 -33.01 -10.40 16.24
N ALA A 632 -33.68 -10.54 15.08
CA ALA A 632 -33.07 -10.94 13.81
C ALA A 632 -32.65 -9.72 12.96
N PRO A 633 -31.61 -9.80 12.10
CA PRO A 633 -30.81 -10.99 11.83
C PRO A 633 -29.79 -11.30 12.94
N VAL A 634 -29.34 -12.55 12.95
CA VAL A 634 -28.10 -12.97 13.61
C VAL A 634 -27.31 -13.84 12.63
N ILE A 635 -25.99 -13.63 12.56
CA ILE A 635 -25.03 -14.55 11.94
C ILE A 635 -24.02 -15.03 12.98
N THR A 636 -23.61 -16.28 12.87
CA THR A 636 -22.46 -16.84 13.61
C THR A 636 -21.41 -17.27 12.60
N ASP A 637 -20.14 -16.95 12.87
CA ASP A 637 -19.02 -17.21 11.97
C ASP A 637 -17.73 -17.41 12.81
N GLY A 638 -17.23 -18.65 12.85
CA GLY A 638 -16.18 -19.06 13.79
C GLY A 638 -16.54 -18.77 15.26
N GLN A 639 -15.89 -17.78 15.85
CA GLN A 639 -16.14 -17.27 17.21
C GLN A 639 -16.93 -15.95 17.23
N THR A 640 -17.22 -15.38 16.06
CA THR A 640 -18.01 -14.16 15.91
C THR A 640 -19.49 -14.52 15.97
N THR A 641 -20.29 -13.79 16.74
CA THR A 641 -21.75 -13.76 16.54
C THR A 641 -22.17 -12.30 16.48
N LEU A 642 -22.83 -11.94 15.39
CA LEU A 642 -23.14 -10.56 15.00
C LEU A 642 -24.63 -10.43 14.70
N ALA A 643 -25.21 -9.29 15.06
CA ALA A 643 -26.59 -8.93 14.77
C ALA A 643 -26.64 -7.57 14.05
N GLU A 644 -27.86 -7.06 13.81
CA GLU A 644 -28.19 -5.89 12.99
C GLU A 644 -27.97 -6.08 11.49
N SER A 645 -28.93 -5.58 10.69
CA SER A 645 -28.95 -5.84 9.24
C SER A 645 -27.76 -5.22 8.52
N CYS A 646 -27.50 -3.93 8.73
CA CYS A 646 -26.37 -3.24 8.12
C CYS A 646 -25.04 -3.91 8.50
N ALA A 647 -24.82 -4.21 9.78
CA ALA A 647 -23.57 -4.79 10.27
C ALA A 647 -23.33 -6.21 9.72
N CYS A 648 -24.35 -7.07 9.67
CA CYS A 648 -24.24 -8.41 9.09
C CYS A 648 -23.90 -8.35 7.59
N ILE A 649 -24.55 -7.45 6.84
CA ILE A 649 -24.34 -7.29 5.40
C ILE A 649 -22.95 -6.70 5.10
N GLU A 650 -22.56 -5.64 5.81
CA GLU A 650 -21.24 -5.00 5.69
C GLU A 650 -20.12 -5.99 6.05
N TYR A 651 -20.28 -6.75 7.13
CA TYR A 651 -19.33 -7.82 7.52
C TYR A 651 -19.16 -8.86 6.41
N ILE A 652 -20.26 -9.38 5.85
CA ILE A 652 -20.20 -10.43 4.82
C ILE A 652 -19.61 -9.88 3.51
N SER A 653 -20.09 -8.73 3.04
CA SER A 653 -19.58 -8.08 1.82
C SER A 653 -18.09 -7.77 1.93
N HIS A 654 -17.62 -7.18 3.03
CA HIS A 654 -16.20 -6.84 3.17
C HIS A 654 -15.31 -8.07 3.42
N LYS A 655 -15.73 -9.03 4.26
CA LYS A 655 -14.90 -10.19 4.64
C LYS A 655 -14.80 -11.26 3.55
N TYR A 656 -15.91 -11.59 2.87
CA TYR A 656 -15.94 -12.69 1.88
C TYR A 656 -16.00 -12.21 0.42
N ALA A 657 -16.52 -10.99 0.19
CA ALA A 657 -16.69 -10.44 -1.17
C ALA A 657 -15.90 -9.16 -1.46
N ASN A 658 -14.88 -8.81 -0.65
CA ASN A 658 -14.00 -7.66 -0.89
C ASN A 658 -14.77 -6.33 -1.10
N GLY A 659 -15.84 -6.12 -0.33
CA GLY A 659 -16.69 -4.93 -0.41
C GLY A 659 -17.74 -4.95 -1.53
N SER A 660 -17.92 -6.06 -2.24
CA SER A 660 -18.95 -6.16 -3.30
C SER A 660 -20.34 -5.74 -2.79
N LEU A 661 -21.09 -5.03 -3.65
CA LEU A 661 -22.38 -4.38 -3.37
C LEU A 661 -22.33 -3.16 -2.43
N PHE A 662 -21.16 -2.79 -1.88
CA PHE A 662 -20.93 -1.48 -1.29
C PHE A 662 -20.18 -0.60 -2.30
N LEU A 663 -20.63 0.64 -2.46
CA LEU A 663 -19.92 1.62 -3.27
C LEU A 663 -18.81 2.27 -2.43
N THR A 664 -17.67 2.56 -3.05
CA THR A 664 -16.54 3.23 -2.40
C THR A 664 -16.72 4.76 -2.41
N PRO A 665 -16.06 5.53 -1.53
CA PRO A 665 -16.29 6.98 -1.38
C PRO A 665 -16.07 7.84 -2.63
N ASP A 666 -15.32 7.32 -3.60
CA ASP A 666 -15.01 7.87 -4.92
C ASP A 666 -16.07 7.57 -5.99
N HIS A 667 -17.01 6.65 -5.74
CA HIS A 667 -18.06 6.31 -6.70
C HIS A 667 -18.99 7.52 -6.92
N PRO A 668 -19.37 7.88 -8.18
CA PRO A 668 -20.17 9.07 -8.47
C PRO A 668 -21.49 9.18 -7.69
N THR A 669 -22.12 8.04 -7.40
CA THR A 669 -23.35 7.93 -6.61
C THR A 669 -23.12 7.43 -5.17
N TYR A 670 -21.90 7.49 -4.63
CA TYR A 670 -21.62 7.07 -3.25
C TYR A 670 -22.49 7.82 -2.23
N ALA A 671 -22.69 9.13 -2.42
CA ALA A 671 -23.55 9.93 -1.54
C ALA A 671 -25.01 9.46 -1.57
N ASP A 672 -25.51 9.04 -2.73
CA ASP A 672 -26.83 8.40 -2.86
C ASP A 672 -26.85 7.02 -2.21
N PHE A 673 -25.87 6.17 -2.48
CA PHE A 673 -25.77 4.85 -1.84
C PHE A 673 -25.76 4.96 -0.32
N LEU A 674 -24.90 5.81 0.25
CA LEU A 674 -24.79 6.05 1.69
C LEU A 674 -26.09 6.63 2.27
N TYR A 675 -26.73 7.55 1.55
CA TYR A 675 -28.05 8.07 1.92
C TYR A 675 -29.09 6.94 1.96
N TRP A 676 -29.28 6.21 0.86
CA TRP A 676 -30.32 5.18 0.75
C TRP A 676 -30.06 3.95 1.63
N TRP A 677 -28.81 3.59 1.85
CA TRP A 677 -28.37 2.58 2.83
C TRP A 677 -28.86 2.90 4.24
N HIS A 678 -28.56 4.10 4.75
CA HIS A 678 -29.02 4.53 6.08
C HIS A 678 -30.51 4.92 6.11
N TYR A 679 -31.08 5.33 4.98
CA TYR A 679 -32.49 5.72 4.86
C TYR A 679 -33.46 4.58 5.19
N VAL A 680 -33.11 3.34 4.80
CA VAL A 680 -33.99 2.18 5.00
C VAL A 680 -34.34 2.01 6.47
N ASP A 681 -33.35 1.78 7.34
CA ASP A 681 -33.62 1.54 8.76
C ASP A 681 -33.88 2.88 9.50
N GLY A 682 -33.13 3.94 9.19
CA GLY A 682 -33.20 5.23 9.87
C GLY A 682 -34.45 6.09 9.55
N THR A 683 -35.07 5.91 8.38
CA THR A 683 -36.27 6.67 7.96
C THR A 683 -37.46 5.76 7.64
N LEU A 684 -37.35 4.88 6.64
CA LEU A 684 -38.50 4.14 6.11
C LEU A 684 -39.05 3.11 7.10
N GLN A 685 -38.21 2.19 7.57
CA GLN A 685 -38.57 1.14 8.50
C GLN A 685 -38.94 1.71 9.87
N THR A 686 -38.25 2.77 10.32
CA THR A 686 -38.62 3.52 11.54
C THR A 686 -40.01 4.16 11.44
N ALA A 687 -40.38 4.76 10.30
CA ALA A 687 -41.72 5.31 10.09
C ALA A 687 -42.81 4.21 10.06
N LEU A 688 -42.55 3.10 9.38
CA LEU A 688 -43.46 1.95 9.31
C LEU A 688 -43.62 1.22 10.65
N GLY A 689 -42.55 1.13 11.44
CA GLY A 689 -42.56 0.59 12.80
C GLY A 689 -43.35 1.48 13.78
N ARG A 690 -43.24 2.81 13.66
CA ARG A 690 -44.11 3.74 14.39
C ARG A 690 -45.59 3.53 14.05
N ILE A 691 -45.93 3.29 12.78
CA ILE A 691 -47.32 2.96 12.36
C ILE A 691 -47.80 1.63 12.94
N MET A 692 -46.95 0.60 12.98
CA MET A 692 -47.26 -0.69 13.61
C MET A 692 -47.58 -0.53 15.11
N LEU A 693 -46.76 0.22 15.86
CA LEU A 693 -46.99 0.51 17.27
C LEU A 693 -48.29 1.30 17.50
N ILE A 694 -48.54 2.32 16.67
CA ILE A 694 -49.76 3.14 16.72
C ILE A 694 -51.03 2.29 16.48
N ARG A 695 -50.99 1.36 15.52
CA ARG A 695 -52.08 0.41 15.26
C ARG A 695 -52.29 -0.56 16.43
N SER A 696 -51.21 -1.08 16.99
CA SER A 696 -51.24 -1.97 18.17
C SER A 696 -51.85 -1.26 19.40
N ALA A 697 -51.64 0.06 19.53
CA ALA A 697 -52.26 0.91 20.55
C ALA A 697 -53.74 1.26 20.28
N LYS A 698 -54.32 0.83 19.15
CA LYS A 698 -55.75 0.99 18.77
C LYS A 698 -56.27 2.44 18.85
N LEU A 699 -55.40 3.41 18.53
CA LEU A 699 -55.77 4.82 18.47
C LEU A 699 -56.72 5.09 17.28
N SER A 700 -57.65 6.04 17.46
CA SER A 700 -58.57 6.46 16.39
C SER A 700 -57.83 7.18 15.26
N ASP A 701 -58.34 7.05 14.03
CA ASP A 701 -57.69 7.58 12.84
C ASP A 701 -57.57 9.12 12.84
N ASP A 702 -58.44 9.83 13.55
CA ASP A 702 -58.42 11.29 13.73
C ASP A 702 -57.35 11.78 14.72
N ASN A 703 -56.68 10.86 15.44
CA ASN A 703 -55.66 11.22 16.42
C ASN A 703 -54.46 11.91 15.74
N PRO A 704 -54.00 13.09 16.19
CA PRO A 704 -52.89 13.82 15.56
C PRO A 704 -51.59 13.00 15.43
N VAL A 705 -51.32 12.06 16.34
CA VAL A 705 -50.15 11.17 16.28
C VAL A 705 -50.31 10.12 15.18
N VAL A 706 -51.53 9.60 14.97
CA VAL A 706 -51.86 8.71 13.85
C VAL A 706 -51.68 9.44 12.53
N GLN A 707 -52.26 10.64 12.40
CA GLN A 707 -52.16 11.44 11.18
C GLN A 707 -50.71 11.86 10.86
N PHE A 708 -49.93 12.28 11.87
CA PHE A 708 -48.50 12.57 11.70
C PHE A 708 -47.71 11.34 11.28
N GLY A 709 -47.98 10.17 11.87
CA GLY A 709 -47.38 8.90 11.46
C GLY A 709 -47.72 8.55 10.01
N LYS A 710 -48.99 8.72 9.61
CA LYS A 710 -49.47 8.47 8.25
C LYS A 710 -48.81 9.38 7.23
N ALA A 711 -48.69 10.67 7.55
CA ALA A 711 -47.97 11.63 6.72
C ALA A 711 -46.49 11.24 6.55
N LYS A 712 -45.83 10.76 7.61
CA LYS A 712 -44.40 10.42 7.56
C LYS A 712 -44.06 9.18 6.74
N TYR A 713 -44.81 8.07 6.86
CA TYR A 713 -44.52 6.90 6.02
C TYR A 713 -44.91 7.15 4.55
N ARG A 714 -46.00 7.89 4.28
CA ARG A 714 -46.36 8.33 2.91
C ARG A 714 -45.29 9.24 2.29
N GLN A 715 -44.73 10.16 3.08
CA GLN A 715 -43.61 11.00 2.65
C GLN A 715 -42.38 10.14 2.30
N ALA A 716 -42.11 9.09 3.08
CA ALA A 716 -40.99 8.19 2.83
C ALA A 716 -41.19 7.38 1.53
N LEU A 717 -42.33 6.70 1.39
CA LEU A 717 -42.64 5.93 0.17
C LEU A 717 -42.69 6.81 -1.09
N LYS A 718 -43.15 8.07 -0.99
CA LYS A 718 -43.11 9.01 -2.13
C LYS A 718 -41.69 9.39 -2.55
N LEU A 719 -40.78 9.62 -1.59
CA LEU A 719 -39.37 9.90 -1.90
C LEU A 719 -38.70 8.70 -2.58
N LEU A 720 -39.03 7.49 -2.12
CA LEU A 720 -38.56 6.24 -2.71
C LEU A 720 -39.10 6.01 -4.12
N ASP A 721 -40.39 6.27 -4.37
CA ASP A 721 -40.99 6.15 -5.71
C ASP A 721 -40.36 7.12 -6.71
N GLU A 722 -40.22 8.40 -6.34
CA GLU A 722 -39.57 9.40 -7.19
C GLU A 722 -38.07 9.09 -7.44
N ARG A 723 -37.39 8.35 -6.54
CA ARG A 723 -36.02 7.87 -6.78
C ARG A 723 -35.98 6.76 -7.85
N VAL A 724 -36.76 5.68 -7.68
CA VAL A 724 -36.72 4.50 -8.57
C VAL A 724 -37.52 4.68 -9.89
N LYS A 725 -38.07 5.88 -10.08
CA LYS A 725 -38.69 6.41 -11.31
C LYS A 725 -37.66 6.86 -12.35
N SER A 726 -36.54 7.44 -11.91
CA SER A 726 -35.44 7.94 -12.76
C SER A 726 -34.16 7.11 -12.66
N ASN A 727 -34.05 6.21 -11.67
CA ASN A 727 -32.90 5.34 -11.44
C ASN A 727 -33.32 3.87 -11.54
N GLU A 728 -32.45 3.00 -12.06
CA GLU A 728 -32.72 1.56 -12.13
C GLU A 728 -32.72 0.93 -10.73
N TRP A 729 -31.80 1.38 -9.88
CA TRP A 729 -31.57 0.93 -8.52
C TRP A 729 -31.46 2.12 -7.56
N LEU A 730 -31.47 1.88 -6.25
CA LEU A 730 -31.42 2.95 -5.25
C LEU A 730 -30.18 3.84 -5.40
N ALA A 731 -29.03 3.24 -5.67
CA ALA A 731 -27.77 3.93 -5.87
C ALA A 731 -27.54 4.42 -7.33
N GLY A 732 -28.54 4.41 -8.20
CA GLY A 732 -28.42 4.87 -9.58
C GLY A 732 -28.64 3.76 -10.60
N GLU A 733 -27.63 3.45 -11.41
CA GLU A 733 -27.66 2.37 -12.41
C GLU A 733 -27.12 1.03 -11.87
N GLU A 734 -26.52 1.00 -10.67
CA GLU A 734 -25.92 -0.21 -10.09
C GLU A 734 -26.70 -0.75 -8.90
N PHE A 735 -26.88 -2.07 -8.84
CA PHE A 735 -27.53 -2.79 -7.73
C PHE A 735 -26.58 -2.91 -6.55
N THR A 736 -27.05 -2.53 -5.35
CA THR A 736 -26.22 -2.38 -4.15
C THR A 736 -26.83 -3.00 -2.91
N ALA A 737 -26.08 -3.00 -1.81
CA ALA A 737 -26.57 -3.39 -0.49
C ALA A 737 -27.76 -2.53 -0.01
N ALA A 738 -27.94 -1.31 -0.52
CA ALA A 738 -29.13 -0.50 -0.24
C ALA A 738 -30.41 -1.12 -0.83
N ASP A 739 -30.31 -1.70 -2.03
CA ASP A 739 -31.39 -2.43 -2.69
C ASP A 739 -31.73 -3.75 -1.95
N ILE A 740 -30.72 -4.39 -1.36
CA ILE A 740 -30.92 -5.53 -0.46
C ILE A 740 -31.64 -5.11 0.82
N MET A 741 -31.27 -3.97 1.40
CA MET A 741 -31.90 -3.45 2.61
C MET A 741 -33.38 -3.09 2.40
N VAL A 742 -33.72 -2.38 1.32
CA VAL A 742 -35.06 -1.79 1.12
C VAL A 742 -36.17 -2.81 0.88
N VAL A 743 -35.83 -4.05 0.47
CA VAL A 743 -36.86 -5.06 0.14
C VAL A 743 -37.74 -5.37 1.34
N PHE A 744 -37.18 -5.63 2.53
CA PHE A 744 -37.95 -6.08 3.69
C PHE A 744 -39.10 -5.12 4.07
N PRO A 745 -38.89 -3.79 4.19
CA PRO A 745 -39.98 -2.82 4.35
C PRO A 745 -41.06 -2.90 3.26
N LEU A 746 -40.66 -3.07 1.99
CA LEU A 746 -41.54 -3.09 0.83
C LEU A 746 -42.29 -4.42 0.64
N THR A 747 -41.78 -5.52 1.18
CA THR A 747 -42.32 -6.87 0.99
C THR A 747 -42.77 -7.45 2.33
N THR A 748 -41.87 -8.08 3.07
CA THR A 748 -42.17 -8.99 4.18
C THR A 748 -42.63 -8.25 5.44
N MET A 749 -42.24 -6.99 5.63
CA MET A 749 -42.76 -6.15 6.73
C MET A 749 -44.27 -5.90 6.61
N ARG A 750 -44.85 -5.96 5.40
CA ARG A 750 -46.29 -5.72 5.17
C ARG A 750 -47.18 -6.81 5.79
N TYR A 751 -46.63 -7.99 6.09
CA TYR A 751 -47.29 -9.03 6.90
C TYR A 751 -47.54 -8.61 8.36
N PHE A 752 -46.85 -7.58 8.88
CA PHE A 752 -47.06 -7.02 10.23
C PHE A 752 -47.66 -5.61 10.20
N SER A 753 -47.29 -4.81 9.20
CA SER A 753 -47.81 -3.44 9.02
C SER A 753 -48.39 -3.32 7.61
N PRO A 754 -49.66 -3.71 7.39
CA PRO A 754 -50.24 -3.74 6.06
C PRO A 754 -50.43 -2.31 5.50
N TYR A 755 -49.91 -2.07 4.28
CA TYR A 755 -50.13 -0.84 3.52
C TYR A 755 -50.13 -1.13 2.01
N SER A 756 -50.84 -0.29 1.26
CA SER A 756 -50.90 -0.37 -0.21
C SER A 756 -49.68 0.31 -0.85
N LEU A 757 -49.19 -0.27 -1.94
CA LEU A 757 -48.18 0.31 -2.84
C LEU A 757 -48.79 0.89 -4.13
N GLU A 758 -50.12 0.93 -4.23
CA GLU A 758 -50.87 1.41 -5.40
C GLU A 758 -50.57 2.88 -5.77
N GLU A 759 -50.34 3.75 -4.78
CA GLU A 759 -49.91 5.15 -4.99
C GLU A 759 -48.45 5.29 -5.48
N TYR A 760 -47.70 4.17 -5.59
CA TYR A 760 -46.25 4.13 -5.84
C TYR A 760 -45.91 3.20 -7.02
N PRO A 761 -46.28 3.56 -8.27
CA PRO A 761 -46.17 2.69 -9.44
C PRO A 761 -44.73 2.45 -9.92
N ASN A 762 -43.76 3.25 -9.47
CA ASN A 762 -42.35 3.04 -9.80
C ASN A 762 -41.69 2.11 -8.77
N VAL A 763 -42.11 2.15 -7.50
CA VAL A 763 -41.78 1.12 -6.50
C VAL A 763 -42.26 -0.27 -6.94
N LEU A 764 -43.46 -0.38 -7.51
CA LEU A 764 -43.95 -1.66 -8.05
C LEU A 764 -43.06 -2.18 -9.21
N LYS A 765 -42.70 -1.33 -10.17
CA LYS A 765 -41.76 -1.68 -11.26
C LYS A 765 -40.35 -2.02 -10.75
N TYR A 766 -39.95 -1.46 -9.62
CA TYR A 766 -38.67 -1.75 -8.96
C TYR A 766 -38.70 -3.10 -8.24
N LEU A 767 -39.80 -3.44 -7.57
CA LEU A 767 -40.05 -4.78 -7.02
C LEU A 767 -40.09 -5.85 -8.13
N GLU A 768 -40.64 -5.55 -9.31
CA GLU A 768 -40.52 -6.43 -10.48
C GLU A 768 -39.06 -6.66 -10.93
N ARG A 769 -38.17 -5.66 -10.81
CA ARG A 769 -36.73 -5.84 -11.10
C ARG A 769 -36.07 -6.75 -10.07
N ILE A 770 -36.37 -6.57 -8.78
CA ILE A 770 -35.90 -7.44 -7.69
C ILE A 770 -36.38 -8.89 -7.89
N ALA A 771 -37.68 -9.10 -8.16
CA ALA A 771 -38.28 -10.43 -8.35
C ALA A 771 -37.65 -11.23 -9.52
N ARG A 772 -37.04 -10.54 -10.49
CA ARG A 772 -36.35 -11.17 -11.63
C ARG A 772 -34.94 -11.66 -11.30
N ARG A 773 -34.31 -11.20 -10.21
CA ARG A 773 -32.95 -11.60 -9.82
C ARG A 773 -32.88 -13.04 -9.32
N GLU A 774 -31.87 -13.78 -9.78
CA GLU A 774 -31.69 -15.20 -9.41
C GLU A 774 -31.39 -15.40 -7.93
N GLY A 775 -30.63 -14.49 -7.30
CA GLY A 775 -30.33 -14.60 -5.87
C GLY A 775 -31.58 -14.41 -5.00
N PHE A 776 -32.48 -13.52 -5.41
CA PHE A 776 -33.76 -13.31 -4.73
C PHE A 776 -34.65 -14.55 -4.82
N LYS A 777 -34.80 -15.15 -6.01
CA LYS A 777 -35.59 -16.37 -6.22
C LYS A 777 -35.09 -17.53 -5.37
N LYS A 778 -33.80 -17.87 -5.47
CA LYS A 778 -33.17 -18.94 -4.69
C LYS A 778 -33.33 -18.75 -3.19
N THR A 779 -33.30 -17.50 -2.72
CA THR A 779 -33.55 -17.18 -1.32
C THR A 779 -34.99 -17.53 -0.94
N MET A 780 -35.97 -17.05 -1.71
CA MET A 780 -37.40 -17.28 -1.42
C MET A 780 -37.85 -18.73 -1.64
N GLU A 781 -37.10 -19.54 -2.38
CA GLU A 781 -37.26 -20.99 -2.45
C GLU A 781 -36.72 -21.72 -1.19
N LYS A 782 -35.70 -21.14 -0.54
CA LYS A 782 -35.04 -21.67 0.68
C LYS A 782 -35.73 -21.25 1.97
N ILE A 783 -36.09 -19.97 2.13
CA ILE A 783 -36.73 -19.42 3.34
C ILE A 783 -38.24 -19.20 3.14
N ASP A 784 -39.03 -19.52 4.17
CA ASP A 784 -40.49 -19.24 4.25
C ASP A 784 -41.32 -19.64 3.00
N ASN A 785 -40.85 -20.64 2.24
CA ASN A 785 -41.31 -21.04 0.90
C ASN A 785 -42.79 -21.47 0.74
N SER A 786 -43.56 -21.47 1.83
CA SER A 786 -45.02 -21.65 1.83
C SER A 786 -45.81 -20.33 1.79
N MET A 787 -45.14 -19.18 1.63
CA MET A 787 -45.75 -17.84 1.71
C MET A 787 -45.82 -17.11 0.37
N GLU A 788 -46.77 -16.18 0.27
CA GLU A 788 -46.94 -15.31 -0.89
C GLU A 788 -45.84 -14.23 -0.94
N LEU A 789 -45.25 -14.00 -2.12
CA LEU A 789 -44.29 -12.92 -2.31
C LEU A 789 -45.01 -11.57 -2.40
N SER A 790 -44.80 -10.73 -1.39
CA SER A 790 -45.43 -9.43 -1.15
C SER A 790 -45.00 -8.32 -2.13
N MET A 791 -44.94 -8.63 -3.42
CA MET A 791 -44.44 -7.74 -4.49
C MET A 791 -45.54 -6.84 -5.09
N GLY A 792 -46.81 -7.15 -4.82
CA GLY A 792 -47.97 -6.48 -5.40
C GLY A 792 -48.46 -5.22 -4.67
N ALA A 793 -49.37 -4.49 -5.31
CA ALA A 793 -49.97 -3.26 -4.78
C ALA A 793 -50.73 -3.47 -3.46
N SER A 794 -51.52 -4.54 -3.34
CA SER A 794 -52.17 -4.90 -2.07
C SER A 794 -51.17 -5.60 -1.11
N PRO A 795 -51.26 -5.37 0.21
CA PRO A 795 -50.51 -6.14 1.19
C PRO A 795 -51.08 -7.57 1.31
N PRO A 796 -50.24 -8.58 1.60
CA PRO A 796 -50.68 -9.97 1.75
C PRO A 796 -51.44 -10.18 3.07
N GLN A 797 -52.18 -11.29 3.17
CA GLN A 797 -52.86 -11.67 4.42
C GLN A 797 -51.84 -12.13 5.47
N SER A 798 -51.95 -11.63 6.71
CA SER A 798 -51.02 -12.03 7.76
C SER A 798 -51.24 -13.49 8.17
N PRO A 799 -50.18 -14.34 8.21
CA PRO A 799 -50.28 -15.67 8.81
C PRO A 799 -50.37 -15.61 10.35
N PHE A 800 -50.23 -14.41 10.94
CA PHE A 800 -50.32 -14.18 12.38
C PHE A 800 -51.62 -13.44 12.73
N LYS A 801 -52.17 -13.72 13.92
CA LYS A 801 -53.22 -12.89 14.51
C LYS A 801 -52.56 -11.68 15.17
N LEU A 802 -52.69 -10.51 14.52
CA LEU A 802 -52.22 -9.19 14.97
C LEU A 802 -53.23 -8.50 15.90
#